data_AF-A0A9E4EA06-F1
#
_entry.id   AF-A0A9E4EA06-F1
#
_cell.length_a   1.000
_cell.length_b   1.000
_cell.length_c   1.000
_cell.angle_alpha   90.00
_cell.angle_beta   90.00
_cell.angle_gamma   90.00
#
_symmetry.space_group_name_H-M   'P 1'
#
loop_
_entity.id
_entity.type
_entity.pdbx_description
1 polymer ?
#
loop_
_entity_poly.entity_id
_entity_poly.type
_entity_poly.pdbx_seq_one_letter_code
_entity_poly.pdbx_strand_id
1 'polypeptide(L)'
;MQKHQTAEQKSYPLGEPGQIATYQYESENPLSNTVVKTLTVAISSIEEKAGMPSQWICLRATKVSGEKFAVWLLSESVPSGELKVARTTTSRYILQIGDDTPLEFQDRFTGKPVLPSLGAWQYLFPKPADKTKQNTLFPQTVKYLGHIYRLRHISNSVEPDAPPDTELLSLRPDALIGPPSNTRQVDETRRYDMSDYELKLLTEADYDEMIAAGINCVRVDTEQVEWVKNRNIFYWGIDAATLGYPECLYRSNYLGPALFMDEPAVCTRDHVLRPKLEADADFRKAVTPQLAFEAFKDYFHTAKYDGAPTRLCKGLEAHPDVDLGDMQFLQENLYTWDTIISSAGYQLSEGNTESPAAIVFEPPGRVGTMRTLPEMNMTYGCQIPIDSPKNLASILYGFLRGAARQADKGWGMSIYGQVHRADAFWLQTHAYDLGARHFHYWDNHQLACVPYSEVLALSRNLSAHVESHPHRNLDALRKAAETVILLPPGYNLGHVEMGRGNLWGVGELNLERRNRENIKYRTVMRNFFTEIERAIRFGVAFDLIWDLEGLKLSDYREVVRIREDGQVEVHEGGEVSLHEGARIPTRPTGNPPHLTVDVSMPQTNAAPEVRACATVTKGSASVYYTRGADENGLYNNEVVLWELFGPAEEDYRFLNREHSEIRIDQTESVAEVEIRFALNRLGDYRLRAATVDMAGRTAVAWKTITVSR
;
A
#
# COMPACT_ATOMS: atom_id res chain seq x y z
N MET A 1 39.04 -56.07 -33.06
CA MET A 1 38.24 -54.84 -32.95
C MET A 1 37.60 -54.79 -31.57
N GLN A 2 38.28 -54.18 -30.60
CA GLN A 2 37.68 -53.85 -29.30
C GLN A 2 36.84 -52.59 -29.49
N LYS A 3 35.53 -52.70 -29.23
CA LYS A 3 34.64 -51.54 -29.13
C LYS A 3 34.99 -50.78 -27.85
N HIS A 4 35.62 -49.62 -27.99
CA HIS A 4 35.58 -48.60 -26.95
C HIS A 4 34.14 -48.10 -26.85
N GLN A 5 33.44 -48.50 -25.78
CA GLN A 5 32.31 -47.74 -25.27
C GLN A 5 32.88 -46.46 -24.65
N THR A 6 32.72 -45.35 -25.35
CA THR A 6 32.84 -44.02 -24.78
C THR A 6 31.80 -43.92 -23.67
N ALA A 7 32.27 -43.82 -22.42
CA ALA A 7 31.41 -43.48 -21.30
C ALA A 7 30.78 -42.11 -21.59
N GLU A 8 29.46 -42.05 -21.72
CA GLU A 8 28.73 -40.79 -21.74
C GLU A 8 29.11 -40.00 -20.48
N GLN A 9 29.73 -38.85 -20.69
CA GLN A 9 30.11 -37.94 -19.63
C GLN A 9 28.81 -37.40 -19.03
N LYS A 10 28.36 -37.96 -17.90
CA LYS A 10 27.16 -37.50 -17.21
C LYS A 10 27.32 -36.02 -16.88
N SER A 11 26.58 -35.17 -17.58
CA SER A 11 26.52 -33.73 -17.30
C SER A 11 25.53 -33.53 -16.15
N TYR A 12 26.04 -33.13 -14.99
CA TYR A 12 25.24 -32.75 -13.83
C TYR A 12 24.95 -31.24 -13.87
N PRO A 13 23.77 -30.75 -13.46
CA PRO A 13 23.44 -29.32 -13.47
C PRO A 13 24.43 -28.44 -12.68
N LEU A 14 24.93 -28.94 -11.54
CA LEU A 14 25.85 -28.22 -10.66
C LEU A 14 27.20 -28.93 -10.53
N GLY A 15 27.18 -30.15 -9.99
CA GLY A 15 28.36 -30.90 -9.62
C GLY A 15 28.06 -32.38 -9.42
N GLU A 16 29.07 -33.19 -9.14
CA GLU A 16 28.87 -34.62 -8.95
C GLU A 16 28.03 -34.88 -7.69
N PRO A 17 26.94 -35.68 -7.77
CA PRO A 17 26.17 -36.06 -6.60
C PRO A 17 27.05 -36.74 -5.54
N GLY A 18 26.83 -36.37 -4.27
CA GLY A 18 27.60 -36.84 -3.13
C GLY A 18 28.78 -35.94 -2.74
N GLN A 19 29.11 -34.90 -3.52
CA GLN A 19 30.15 -33.95 -3.13
C GLN A 19 29.73 -33.10 -1.94
N ILE A 20 30.58 -33.03 -0.91
CA ILE A 20 30.36 -32.24 0.32
C ILE A 20 31.60 -31.39 0.58
N ALA A 21 31.42 -30.07 0.59
CA ALA A 21 32.45 -29.11 0.97
C ALA A 21 32.25 -28.61 2.40
N THR A 22 33.29 -28.75 3.23
CA THR A 22 33.27 -28.29 4.63
C THR A 22 34.06 -27.01 4.79
N TYR A 23 33.41 -25.98 5.31
CA TYR A 23 33.96 -24.66 5.56
C TYR A 23 34.03 -24.37 7.05
N GLN A 24 35.06 -23.64 7.47
CA GLN A 24 35.23 -23.19 8.85
C GLN A 24 35.43 -21.69 8.89
N TYR A 25 34.87 -21.06 9.93
CA TYR A 25 35.00 -19.63 10.19
C TYR A 25 36.48 -19.18 10.21
N GLU A 26 36.78 -18.07 9.54
CA GLU A 26 38.13 -17.52 9.40
C GLU A 26 38.39 -16.41 10.44
N SER A 27 38.61 -16.78 11.70
CA SER A 27 39.18 -15.90 12.74
C SER A 27 39.64 -16.69 13.97
N GLU A 28 40.58 -16.11 14.72
CA GLU A 28 41.03 -16.60 16.02
C GLU A 28 40.39 -15.86 17.20
N ASN A 29 39.58 -14.82 16.93
CA ASN A 29 38.89 -14.08 17.98
C ASN A 29 37.77 -14.92 18.62
N PRO A 30 37.43 -14.68 19.90
CA PRO A 30 36.23 -15.22 20.51
C PRO A 30 35.00 -14.87 19.67
N LEU A 31 34.18 -15.86 19.33
CA LEU A 31 32.96 -15.70 18.54
C LEU A 31 31.74 -15.73 19.46
N SER A 32 30.74 -14.90 19.15
CA SER A 32 29.45 -14.95 19.83
C SER A 32 28.74 -16.28 19.57
N ASN A 33 27.87 -16.69 20.51
CA ASN A 33 27.23 -18.00 20.49
C ASN A 33 26.38 -18.27 19.24
N THR A 34 25.82 -17.22 18.62
CA THR A 34 24.96 -17.36 17.43
C THR A 34 25.74 -17.40 16.12
N VAL A 35 27.06 -17.16 16.13
CA VAL A 35 27.88 -17.20 14.92
C VAL A 35 27.98 -18.64 14.40
N VAL A 36 27.81 -18.84 13.10
CA VAL A 36 28.04 -20.13 12.47
C VAL A 36 29.55 -20.43 12.50
N LYS A 37 29.94 -21.48 13.22
CA LYS A 37 31.34 -21.89 13.37
C LYS A 37 31.82 -22.74 12.19
N THR A 38 30.95 -23.62 11.72
CA THR A 38 31.20 -24.55 10.61
C THR A 38 29.96 -24.66 9.76
N LEU A 39 30.15 -24.73 8.44
CA LEU A 39 29.08 -25.02 7.50
C LEU A 39 29.53 -26.06 6.48
N THR A 40 28.58 -26.84 5.98
CA THR A 40 28.79 -27.78 4.87
C THR A 40 27.83 -27.45 3.74
N VAL A 41 28.34 -27.51 2.51
CA VAL A 41 27.51 -27.44 1.30
C VAL A 41 27.62 -28.78 0.58
N ALA A 42 26.50 -29.50 0.48
CA ALA A 42 26.40 -30.79 -0.18
C ALA A 42 25.62 -30.68 -1.48
N ILE A 43 26.08 -31.37 -2.53
CA ILE A 43 25.40 -31.51 -3.81
C ILE A 43 24.91 -32.94 -3.92
N SER A 44 23.61 -33.10 -4.13
CA SER A 44 22.93 -34.39 -4.01
C SER A 44 22.30 -34.80 -5.34
N SER A 45 21.26 -35.64 -5.30
CA SER A 45 20.60 -36.22 -6.48
C SER A 45 20.01 -35.15 -7.40
N ILE A 46 19.85 -35.53 -8.67
CA ILE A 46 19.12 -34.76 -9.67
C ILE A 46 17.65 -35.17 -9.61
N GLU A 47 16.75 -34.18 -9.71
CA GLU A 47 15.33 -34.39 -9.99
C GLU A 47 14.95 -33.62 -11.25
N GLU A 48 14.07 -34.20 -12.06
CA GLU A 48 13.47 -33.49 -13.20
C GLU A 48 12.21 -32.77 -12.75
N LYS A 49 12.17 -31.45 -12.92
CA LYS A 49 11.01 -30.61 -12.62
C LYS A 49 10.66 -29.77 -13.84
N ALA A 50 9.41 -29.85 -14.30
CA ALA A 50 8.92 -29.15 -15.49
C ALA A 50 9.80 -29.34 -16.74
N GLY A 51 10.41 -30.53 -16.91
CA GLY A 51 11.30 -30.85 -18.03
C GLY A 51 12.73 -30.28 -17.92
N MET A 52 13.07 -29.66 -16.78
CA MET A 52 14.40 -29.13 -16.49
C MET A 52 15.10 -29.98 -15.42
N PRO A 53 16.35 -30.41 -15.63
CA PRO A 53 17.12 -31.10 -14.61
C PRO A 53 17.53 -30.11 -13.52
N SER A 54 17.03 -30.33 -12.30
CA SER A 54 17.40 -29.58 -11.09
C SER A 54 18.21 -30.46 -10.15
N GLN A 55 19.06 -29.87 -9.33
CA GLN A 55 19.89 -30.62 -8.40
C GLN A 55 19.74 -30.10 -6.97
N TRP A 56 19.74 -31.03 -6.01
CA TRP A 56 19.66 -30.70 -4.60
C TRP A 56 20.96 -30.07 -4.09
N ILE A 57 20.81 -28.94 -3.40
CA ILE A 57 21.85 -28.26 -2.64
C ILE A 57 21.42 -28.29 -1.17
N CYS A 58 22.24 -28.85 -0.29
CA CYS A 58 22.01 -28.81 1.15
C CYS A 58 23.07 -27.95 1.82
N LEU A 59 22.63 -26.92 2.53
CA LEU A 59 23.45 -26.14 3.46
C LEU A 59 23.16 -26.64 4.87
N ARG A 60 24.18 -27.11 5.60
CA ARG A 60 24.08 -27.38 7.04
C ARG A 60 25.02 -26.45 7.78
N ALA A 61 24.54 -25.86 8.85
CA ALA A 61 25.30 -24.92 9.67
C ALA A 61 25.29 -25.39 11.12
N THR A 62 26.41 -25.17 11.82
CA THR A 62 26.54 -25.40 13.26
C THR A 62 27.08 -24.13 13.90
N LYS A 63 26.33 -23.59 14.84
CA LYS A 63 26.68 -22.38 15.60
C LYS A 63 27.74 -22.69 16.65
N VAL A 64 28.36 -21.65 17.20
CA VAL A 64 29.32 -21.77 18.31
C VAL A 64 28.68 -22.44 19.53
N SER A 65 27.39 -22.16 19.78
CA SER A 65 26.59 -22.82 20.83
C SER A 65 26.42 -24.33 20.64
N GLY A 66 26.65 -24.85 19.43
CA GLY A 66 26.40 -26.25 19.06
C GLY A 66 25.01 -26.48 18.44
N GLU A 67 24.13 -25.48 18.48
CA GLU A 67 22.86 -25.48 17.76
C GLU A 67 23.07 -25.58 16.24
N LYS A 68 22.11 -26.17 15.53
CA LYS A 68 22.23 -26.50 14.12
C LYS A 68 20.97 -26.12 13.37
N PHE A 69 21.13 -25.90 12.07
CA PHE A 69 20.02 -25.82 11.12
C PHE A 69 20.48 -26.31 9.75
N ALA A 70 19.53 -26.66 8.90
CA ALA A 70 19.76 -27.11 7.55
C ALA A 70 18.76 -26.52 6.57
N VAL A 71 19.21 -26.25 5.36
CA VAL A 71 18.41 -25.69 4.27
C VAL A 71 18.64 -26.50 3.01
N TRP A 72 17.58 -26.95 2.37
CA TRP A 72 17.64 -27.64 1.08
C TRP A 72 16.99 -26.79 0.00
N LEU A 73 17.68 -26.73 -1.14
CA LEU A 73 17.19 -26.14 -2.38
C LEU A 73 17.22 -27.19 -3.48
N LEU A 74 16.11 -27.35 -4.19
CA LEU A 74 16.15 -27.97 -5.50
C LEU A 74 16.25 -26.86 -6.54
N SER A 75 17.39 -26.74 -7.22
CA SER A 75 17.67 -25.60 -8.10
C SER A 75 18.34 -26.03 -9.40
N GLU A 76 18.05 -25.29 -10.48
CA GLU A 76 18.69 -25.46 -11.79
C GLU A 76 20.13 -24.93 -11.81
N SER A 77 20.47 -24.04 -10.88
CA SER A 77 21.77 -23.36 -10.80
C SER A 77 22.15 -23.01 -9.35
N VAL A 78 23.40 -22.60 -9.14
CA VAL A 78 23.86 -22.09 -7.84
C VAL A 78 22.96 -20.90 -7.43
N PRO A 79 22.51 -20.79 -6.16
CA PRO A 79 21.53 -19.79 -5.77
C PRO A 79 22.02 -18.37 -6.05
N SER A 80 21.28 -17.64 -6.90
CA SER A 80 21.59 -16.24 -7.19
C SER A 80 21.46 -15.38 -5.94
N GLY A 81 22.27 -14.32 -5.87
CA GLY A 81 22.10 -13.29 -4.86
C GLY A 81 20.87 -12.41 -5.05
N GLU A 82 20.32 -12.39 -6.24
CA GLU A 82 19.09 -11.68 -6.56
C GLU A 82 17.89 -12.57 -6.31
N LEU A 83 17.04 -12.20 -5.34
CA LEU A 83 15.87 -12.98 -4.96
C LEU A 83 14.93 -13.25 -6.15
N LYS A 84 14.77 -12.27 -7.05
CA LYS A 84 13.93 -12.41 -8.26
C LYS A 84 14.44 -13.54 -9.18
N VAL A 85 15.75 -13.65 -9.36
CA VAL A 85 16.37 -14.74 -10.14
C VAL A 85 16.22 -16.06 -9.40
N ALA A 86 16.52 -16.09 -8.10
CA ALA A 86 16.40 -17.30 -7.29
C ALA A 86 14.98 -17.90 -7.31
N ARG A 87 13.93 -17.06 -7.30
CA ARG A 87 12.52 -17.48 -7.43
C ARG A 87 12.21 -18.18 -8.76
N THR A 88 12.98 -17.90 -9.82
CA THR A 88 12.78 -18.52 -11.13
C THR A 88 13.53 -19.83 -11.31
N THR A 89 14.66 -20.02 -10.61
CA THR A 89 15.52 -21.19 -10.75
C THR A 89 15.34 -22.23 -9.65
N THR A 90 14.67 -21.86 -8.55
CA THR A 90 14.41 -22.76 -7.42
C THR A 90 13.04 -23.41 -7.56
N SER A 91 13.02 -24.74 -7.44
CA SER A 91 11.80 -25.56 -7.52
C SER A 91 11.27 -26.01 -6.16
N ARG A 92 12.13 -26.15 -5.14
CA ARG A 92 11.76 -26.53 -3.76
C ARG A 92 12.63 -25.80 -2.74
N TYR A 93 12.06 -25.45 -1.59
CA TYR A 93 12.71 -24.72 -0.50
C TYR A 93 12.31 -25.34 0.85
N ILE A 94 13.28 -25.90 1.57
CA ILE A 94 13.06 -26.64 2.82
C ILE A 94 13.99 -26.09 3.91
N LEU A 95 13.46 -25.88 5.11
CA LEU A 95 14.20 -25.45 6.31
C LEU A 95 14.00 -26.46 7.44
N GLN A 96 15.09 -26.81 8.11
CA GLN A 96 15.06 -27.52 9.40
C GLN A 96 15.84 -26.71 10.43
N ILE A 97 15.21 -26.42 11.58
CA ILE A 97 15.82 -25.75 12.72
C ILE A 97 16.03 -26.78 13.84
N GLY A 98 17.25 -26.93 14.33
CA GLY A 98 17.59 -27.96 15.31
C GLY A 98 17.18 -29.35 14.82
N ASP A 99 16.45 -30.05 15.68
CA ASP A 99 15.88 -31.37 15.42
C ASP A 99 14.37 -31.29 15.08
N ASP A 100 13.84 -30.10 14.79
CA ASP A 100 12.43 -29.92 14.42
C ASP A 100 12.11 -30.67 13.12
N THR A 101 10.81 -30.88 12.89
CA THR A 101 10.33 -31.39 11.60
C THR A 101 10.69 -30.40 10.49
N PRO A 102 11.37 -30.83 9.42
CA PRO A 102 11.69 -29.99 8.28
C PRO A 102 10.43 -29.41 7.62
N LEU A 103 10.43 -28.11 7.37
CA LEU A 103 9.33 -27.38 6.77
C LEU A 103 9.62 -27.06 5.31
N GLU A 104 8.71 -27.43 4.41
CA GLU A 104 8.71 -27.02 3.01
C GLU A 104 7.71 -25.88 2.78
N PHE A 105 8.14 -24.80 2.12
CA PHE A 105 7.30 -23.62 1.92
C PHE A 105 6.86 -23.52 0.46
N GLN A 106 5.56 -23.64 0.21
CA GLN A 106 5.01 -23.70 -1.14
C GLN A 106 3.84 -22.74 -1.31
N ASP A 107 3.79 -22.06 -2.45
CA ASP A 107 2.63 -21.31 -2.89
C ASP A 107 1.50 -22.30 -3.22
N ARG A 108 0.36 -22.12 -2.56
CA ARG A 108 -0.78 -23.04 -2.60
C ARG A 108 -1.34 -23.27 -4.01
N PHE A 109 -1.31 -22.27 -4.89
CA PHE A 109 -1.96 -22.35 -6.19
C PHE A 109 -0.99 -22.68 -7.32
N THR A 110 0.26 -22.23 -7.21
CA THR A 110 1.27 -22.42 -8.27
C THR A 110 2.20 -23.60 -7.99
N GLY A 111 2.25 -24.07 -6.74
CA GLY A 111 3.19 -25.10 -6.32
C GLY A 111 4.65 -24.64 -6.30
N LYS A 112 4.93 -23.36 -6.56
CA LYS A 112 6.29 -22.80 -6.54
C LYS A 112 6.78 -22.58 -5.11
N PRO A 113 8.10 -22.62 -4.85
CA PRO A 113 8.61 -22.38 -3.52
C PRO A 113 8.39 -20.92 -3.09
N VAL A 114 7.98 -20.72 -1.84
CA VAL A 114 7.98 -19.39 -1.21
C VAL A 114 9.35 -19.20 -0.55
N LEU A 115 10.13 -18.26 -1.08
CA LEU A 115 11.45 -17.92 -0.55
C LEU A 115 11.36 -16.77 0.47
N PRO A 116 12.22 -16.73 1.51
CA PRO A 116 12.28 -15.62 2.45
C PRO A 116 12.52 -14.28 1.76
N SER A 117 11.77 -13.26 2.18
CA SER A 117 11.77 -11.94 1.54
C SER A 117 12.10 -10.79 2.49
N LEU A 118 12.85 -11.08 3.56
CA LEU A 118 13.25 -10.07 4.56
C LEU A 118 14.37 -9.13 4.09
N GLY A 119 14.87 -9.27 2.86
CA GLY A 119 16.02 -8.50 2.34
C GLY A 119 17.39 -9.13 2.58
N ALA A 120 17.47 -10.15 3.44
CA ALA A 120 18.73 -10.83 3.74
C ALA A 120 19.17 -11.87 2.69
N TRP A 121 18.36 -12.16 1.65
CA TRP A 121 18.56 -13.29 0.73
C TRP A 121 19.98 -13.40 0.17
N GLN A 122 20.59 -12.26 -0.18
CA GLN A 122 21.94 -12.21 -0.70
C GLN A 122 23.03 -12.72 0.26
N TYR A 123 22.73 -12.88 1.55
CA TYR A 123 23.64 -13.35 2.60
C TYR A 123 23.36 -14.78 3.06
N LEU A 124 22.21 -15.36 2.66
CA LEU A 124 21.71 -16.65 3.18
C LEU A 124 22.37 -17.89 2.59
N PHE A 125 23.17 -17.76 1.54
CA PHE A 125 23.91 -18.88 0.96
C PHE A 125 25.38 -18.52 0.79
N PRO A 126 26.32 -19.45 1.04
CA PRO A 126 27.73 -19.19 0.86
C PRO A 126 28.04 -18.79 -0.58
N LYS A 127 28.74 -17.65 -0.75
CA LYS A 127 29.15 -17.15 -2.06
C LYS A 127 30.66 -17.00 -2.12
N PRO A 128 31.29 -17.12 -3.29
CA PRO A 128 32.71 -16.83 -3.45
C PRO A 128 33.05 -15.44 -2.90
N ALA A 129 34.04 -15.36 -1.99
CA ALA A 129 34.51 -14.07 -1.46
C ALA A 129 35.20 -13.24 -2.56
N ASP A 130 35.85 -13.92 -3.50
CA ASP A 130 36.39 -13.35 -4.73
C ASP A 130 35.30 -13.34 -5.82
N LYS A 131 34.83 -12.14 -6.19
CA LYS A 131 33.78 -11.95 -7.22
C LYS A 131 34.18 -12.52 -8.58
N THR A 132 35.46 -12.68 -8.89
CA THR A 132 35.90 -13.29 -10.17
C THR A 132 35.63 -14.80 -10.23
N LYS A 133 35.31 -15.42 -9.09
CA LYS A 133 35.04 -16.86 -8.95
C LYS A 133 33.55 -17.16 -8.75
N GLN A 134 32.65 -16.26 -9.16
CA GLN A 134 31.22 -16.33 -8.85
C GLN A 134 30.53 -17.64 -9.29
N ASN A 135 31.09 -18.34 -10.28
CA ASN A 135 30.58 -19.60 -10.81
C ASN A 135 31.28 -20.86 -10.24
N THR A 136 32.24 -20.69 -9.34
CA THR A 136 32.92 -21.83 -8.71
C THR A 136 32.01 -22.44 -7.65
N LEU A 137 31.70 -23.72 -7.78
CA LEU A 137 30.82 -24.46 -6.87
C LEU A 137 31.34 -24.52 -5.42
N PHE A 138 32.63 -24.84 -5.26
CA PHE A 138 33.31 -24.91 -3.96
C PHE A 138 34.58 -24.03 -3.95
N PRO A 139 34.44 -22.69 -3.83
CA PRO A 139 35.59 -21.80 -3.79
C PRO A 139 36.39 -22.00 -2.49
N GLN A 140 37.67 -21.64 -2.50
CA GLN A 140 38.56 -21.76 -1.33
C GLN A 140 38.12 -20.88 -0.15
N THR A 141 37.50 -19.74 -0.45
CA THR A 141 36.92 -18.83 0.54
C THR A 141 35.52 -18.43 0.12
N VAL A 142 34.60 -18.46 1.08
CA VAL A 142 33.22 -18.02 0.91
C VAL A 142 32.87 -16.90 1.88
N LYS A 143 31.98 -16.02 1.46
CA LYS A 143 31.27 -15.08 2.30
C LYS A 143 29.87 -15.62 2.60
N TYR A 144 29.49 -15.64 3.87
CA TYR A 144 28.22 -16.19 4.34
C TYR A 144 27.79 -15.47 5.62
N LEU A 145 26.54 -14.99 5.68
CA LEU A 145 25.99 -14.23 6.81
C LEU A 145 26.91 -13.09 7.29
N GLY A 146 27.52 -12.36 6.36
CA GLY A 146 28.41 -11.24 6.66
C GLY A 146 29.85 -11.62 7.03
N HIS A 147 30.18 -12.91 7.08
CA HIS A 147 31.45 -13.43 7.56
C HIS A 147 32.23 -14.20 6.49
N ILE A 148 33.54 -14.39 6.67
CA ILE A 148 34.39 -15.16 5.77
C ILE A 148 34.69 -16.54 6.34
N TYR A 149 34.63 -17.56 5.48
CA TYR A 149 34.92 -18.95 5.82
C TYR A 149 35.91 -19.53 4.82
N ARG A 150 36.80 -20.39 5.31
CA ARG A 150 37.80 -21.10 4.50
C ARG A 150 37.43 -22.57 4.32
N LEU A 151 37.56 -23.05 3.09
CA LEU A 151 37.40 -24.46 2.75
C LEU A 151 38.44 -25.30 3.49
N ARG A 152 38.01 -26.36 4.17
CA ARG A 152 38.89 -27.31 4.87
C ARG A 152 39.16 -28.55 4.06
N HIS A 153 38.10 -29.14 3.52
CA HIS A 153 38.19 -30.32 2.66
C HIS A 153 36.91 -30.46 1.83
N ILE A 154 37.02 -31.23 0.75
CA ILE A 154 35.90 -31.74 -0.02
C ILE A 154 35.93 -33.25 0.14
N SER A 155 34.77 -33.84 0.44
CA SER A 155 34.59 -35.28 0.57
C SER A 155 33.48 -35.75 -0.37
N ASN A 156 33.44 -37.05 -0.64
CA ASN A 156 32.38 -37.70 -1.40
C ASN A 156 31.62 -38.65 -0.47
N SER A 157 30.31 -38.46 -0.36
CA SER A 157 29.41 -39.41 0.30
C SER A 157 28.83 -40.39 -0.71
N VAL A 158 28.70 -41.65 -0.29
CA VAL A 158 28.04 -42.71 -1.08
C VAL A 158 26.51 -42.60 -0.97
N GLU A 159 26.01 -42.03 0.12
CA GLU A 159 24.60 -41.71 0.31
C GLU A 159 24.38 -40.22 0.00
N PRO A 160 23.59 -39.88 -1.03
CA PRO A 160 23.25 -38.50 -1.33
C PRO A 160 22.49 -37.90 -0.15
N ASP A 161 22.86 -36.68 0.26
CA ASP A 161 22.18 -35.92 1.33
C ASP A 161 20.83 -35.42 0.80
N ALA A 162 19.88 -36.35 0.68
CA ALA A 162 18.53 -36.10 0.20
C ALA A 162 17.72 -35.36 1.28
N PRO A 163 16.73 -34.53 0.89
CA PRO A 163 15.86 -33.92 1.88
C PRO A 163 15.11 -35.01 2.67
N PRO A 164 15.02 -34.88 4.00
CA PRO A 164 14.18 -35.74 4.84
C PRO A 164 12.68 -35.56 4.52
N ASP A 165 11.82 -36.37 5.17
CA ASP A 165 10.36 -36.15 5.15
C ASP A 165 10.05 -34.73 5.66
N THR A 166 9.19 -34.02 4.92
CA THR A 166 8.84 -32.63 5.18
C THR A 166 7.39 -32.45 5.60
N GLU A 167 7.14 -31.49 6.48
CA GLU A 167 5.83 -30.90 6.68
C GLU A 167 5.66 -29.72 5.71
N LEU A 168 4.56 -29.74 4.93
CA LEU A 168 4.29 -28.74 3.91
C LEU A 168 3.51 -27.56 4.48
N LEU A 169 4.08 -26.36 4.39
CA LEU A 169 3.38 -25.10 4.58
C LEU A 169 2.88 -24.55 3.24
N SER A 170 1.58 -24.71 3.01
CA SER A 170 0.86 -24.23 1.83
C SER A 170 0.42 -22.78 2.03
N LEU A 171 1.28 -21.85 1.64
CA LEU A 171 1.13 -20.41 1.83
C LEU A 171 0.40 -19.74 0.64
N ARG A 172 -0.20 -18.57 0.88
CA ARG A 172 -0.81 -17.73 -0.17
C ARG A 172 -0.13 -16.36 -0.25
N PRO A 173 1.08 -16.27 -0.82
CA PRO A 173 1.75 -14.99 -1.01
C PRO A 173 1.06 -14.12 -2.07
N ASP A 174 0.13 -14.68 -2.85
CA ASP A 174 -0.65 -13.96 -3.85
C ASP A 174 -1.70 -13.01 -3.23
N ALA A 175 -2.20 -13.33 -2.03
CA ALA A 175 -3.13 -12.50 -1.27
C ALA A 175 -2.88 -12.63 0.25
N LEU A 176 -2.29 -11.60 0.84
CA LEU A 176 -2.13 -11.43 2.29
C LEU A 176 -3.39 -10.76 2.85
N ILE A 177 -4.07 -11.45 3.75
CA ILE A 177 -5.35 -11.06 4.35
C ILE A 177 -5.18 -11.07 5.85
N GLY A 178 -5.45 -9.94 6.52
CA GLY A 178 -5.58 -9.92 7.97
C GLY A 178 -5.42 -8.55 8.64
N PRO A 179 -5.85 -8.45 9.91
CA PRO A 179 -5.73 -7.22 10.70
C PRO A 179 -4.29 -7.00 11.21
N PRO A 180 -3.91 -5.75 11.54
CA PRO A 180 -2.60 -5.41 12.06
C PRO A 180 -2.46 -5.65 13.57
N SER A 181 -3.54 -5.93 14.31
CA SER A 181 -3.48 -6.14 15.76
C SER A 181 -3.60 -7.62 16.14
N ASN A 182 -3.22 -7.93 17.37
CA ASN A 182 -3.45 -9.22 18.03
C ASN A 182 -4.47 -9.12 19.17
N THR A 183 -5.40 -8.16 19.03
CA THR A 183 -6.50 -7.93 19.95
C THR A 183 -7.81 -7.93 19.18
N ARG A 184 -8.93 -8.08 19.89
CA ARG A 184 -10.27 -7.88 19.34
C ARG A 184 -11.17 -7.19 20.33
N GLN A 185 -12.30 -6.68 19.84
CA GLN A 185 -13.26 -5.98 20.66
C GLN A 185 -13.99 -6.96 21.60
N VAL A 186 -14.29 -6.50 22.82
CA VAL A 186 -15.17 -7.24 23.74
C VAL A 186 -16.62 -7.15 23.27
N ASP A 187 -17.05 -5.95 22.89
CA ASP A 187 -18.31 -5.69 22.20
C ASP A 187 -18.03 -5.39 20.73
N GLU A 188 -18.49 -6.28 19.85
CA GLU A 188 -18.30 -6.21 18.40
C GLU A 188 -19.36 -5.34 17.70
N THR A 189 -20.18 -4.60 18.45
CA THR A 189 -21.12 -3.64 17.87
C THR A 189 -20.35 -2.49 17.23
N ARG A 190 -20.59 -2.26 15.93
CA ARG A 190 -19.99 -1.14 15.22
C ARG A 190 -20.43 0.18 15.80
N ARG A 191 -19.47 1.05 16.07
CA ARG A 191 -19.66 2.36 16.70
C ARG A 191 -19.55 3.49 15.67
N TYR A 192 -20.43 4.47 15.79
CA TYR A 192 -20.51 5.64 14.91
C TYR A 192 -20.35 6.98 15.64
N ASP A 193 -20.30 6.92 16.98
CA ASP A 193 -20.30 8.03 17.93
C ASP A 193 -18.89 8.46 18.40
N MET A 194 -17.85 7.98 17.72
CA MET A 194 -16.42 8.20 18.07
C MET A 194 -15.97 7.54 19.37
N SER A 195 -16.78 6.73 20.05
CA SER A 195 -16.36 6.08 21.30
C SER A 195 -15.32 4.97 21.07
N ASP A 196 -14.41 4.80 22.03
CA ASP A 196 -13.34 3.79 21.98
C ASP A 196 -13.84 2.38 22.31
N TYR A 197 -13.28 1.36 21.66
CA TYR A 197 -13.59 -0.04 21.96
C TYR A 197 -12.77 -0.54 23.15
N GLU A 198 -13.41 -1.32 24.02
CA GLU A 198 -12.68 -2.18 24.95
C GLU A 198 -12.11 -3.38 24.17
N LEU A 199 -10.81 -3.64 24.35
CA LEU A 199 -10.07 -4.66 23.62
C LEU A 199 -9.61 -5.78 24.57
N LYS A 200 -9.61 -7.00 24.06
CA LYS A 200 -9.02 -8.19 24.69
C LYS A 200 -8.00 -8.84 23.75
N LEU A 201 -6.99 -9.50 24.31
CA LEU A 201 -6.02 -10.25 23.52
C LEU A 201 -6.68 -11.43 22.80
N LEU A 202 -6.20 -11.73 21.59
CA LEU A 202 -6.57 -12.93 20.87
C LEU A 202 -5.98 -14.18 21.56
N THR A 203 -6.79 -15.22 21.59
CA THR A 203 -6.45 -16.57 22.06
C THR A 203 -6.08 -17.47 20.88
N GLU A 204 -5.45 -18.62 21.13
CA GLU A 204 -5.16 -19.63 20.10
C GLU A 204 -6.42 -20.02 19.30
N ALA A 205 -7.56 -20.15 19.96
CA ALA A 205 -8.85 -20.43 19.30
C ALA A 205 -9.33 -19.30 18.38
N ASP A 206 -9.02 -18.03 18.72
CA ASP A 206 -9.32 -16.91 17.82
C ASP A 206 -8.43 -16.94 16.57
N TYR A 207 -7.16 -17.36 16.70
CA TYR A 207 -6.29 -17.59 15.53
C TYR A 207 -6.82 -18.73 14.66
N ASP A 208 -7.31 -19.83 15.25
CA ASP A 208 -7.96 -20.91 14.51
C ASP A 208 -9.17 -20.41 13.71
N GLU A 209 -10.03 -19.61 14.34
CA GLU A 209 -11.20 -19.03 13.68
C GLU A 209 -10.80 -18.08 12.53
N MET A 210 -9.80 -17.23 12.75
CA MET A 210 -9.26 -16.33 11.73
C MET A 210 -8.73 -17.12 10.53
N ILE A 211 -7.94 -18.16 10.77
CA ILE A 211 -7.38 -19.02 9.72
C ILE A 211 -8.49 -19.72 8.93
N ALA A 212 -9.50 -20.26 9.64
CA ALA A 212 -10.67 -20.87 9.01
C ALA A 212 -11.50 -19.87 8.18
N ALA A 213 -11.52 -18.60 8.57
CA ALA A 213 -12.14 -17.52 7.81
C ALA A 213 -11.32 -17.07 6.59
N GLY A 214 -10.11 -17.60 6.41
CA GLY A 214 -9.21 -17.26 5.31
C GLY A 214 -8.26 -16.10 5.59
N ILE A 215 -8.08 -15.71 6.86
CA ILE A 215 -7.00 -14.79 7.26
C ILE A 215 -5.69 -15.57 7.26
N ASN A 216 -4.63 -14.97 6.72
CA ASN A 216 -3.33 -15.61 6.56
C ASN A 216 -2.13 -14.67 6.80
N CYS A 217 -2.35 -13.47 7.33
CA CYS A 217 -1.30 -12.54 7.74
C CYS A 217 -1.68 -11.96 9.09
N VAL A 218 -0.94 -12.30 10.15
CA VAL A 218 -1.32 -11.95 11.52
C VAL A 218 -0.17 -11.34 12.31
N ARG A 219 -0.48 -10.36 13.15
CA ARG A 219 0.45 -9.88 14.18
C ARG A 219 0.45 -10.87 15.34
N VAL A 220 1.62 -11.15 15.90
CA VAL A 220 1.79 -12.00 17.07
C VAL A 220 2.75 -11.36 18.06
N ASP A 221 2.58 -11.68 19.34
CA ASP A 221 3.61 -11.49 20.37
C ASP A 221 4.39 -12.80 20.58
N THR A 222 5.51 -12.76 21.32
CA THR A 222 6.44 -13.89 21.50
C THR A 222 5.76 -15.19 21.96
N GLU A 223 4.83 -15.10 22.90
CA GLU A 223 4.06 -16.25 23.42
C GLU A 223 3.09 -16.87 22.42
N GLN A 224 2.72 -16.13 21.36
CA GLN A 224 1.75 -16.55 20.36
C GLN A 224 2.41 -17.20 19.12
N VAL A 225 3.74 -17.20 19.05
CA VAL A 225 4.50 -17.76 17.91
C VAL A 225 4.19 -19.22 17.69
N GLU A 226 4.19 -20.01 18.76
CA GLU A 226 3.98 -21.46 18.69
C GLU A 226 2.61 -21.83 18.10
N TRP A 227 1.62 -20.94 18.23
CA TRP A 227 0.28 -21.13 17.68
C TRP A 227 0.22 -21.04 16.15
N VAL A 228 1.21 -20.40 15.53
CA VAL A 228 1.15 -20.02 14.10
C VAL A 228 2.38 -20.42 13.27
N LYS A 229 3.55 -20.60 13.89
CA LYS A 229 4.83 -20.70 13.18
C LYS A 229 4.92 -21.86 12.18
N ASN A 230 4.20 -22.96 12.45
CA ASN A 230 4.12 -24.17 11.63
C ASN A 230 2.74 -24.30 10.94
N ARG A 231 2.07 -23.19 10.65
CA ARG A 231 0.76 -23.19 9.98
C ARG A 231 0.84 -22.48 8.64
N ASN A 232 -0.20 -22.69 7.81
CA ASN A 232 -0.37 -22.14 6.47
C ASN A 232 -0.65 -20.62 6.44
N ILE A 233 0.06 -19.85 7.27
CA ILE A 233 -0.10 -18.41 7.45
C ILE A 233 1.24 -17.71 7.62
N PHE A 234 1.24 -16.42 7.31
CA PHE A 234 2.33 -15.49 7.58
C PHE A 234 2.13 -14.79 8.92
N TYR A 235 3.22 -14.53 9.63
CA TYR A 235 3.20 -13.84 10.91
C TYR A 235 4.29 -12.76 11.02
N TRP A 236 4.05 -11.75 11.85
CA TRP A 236 4.94 -10.59 12.02
C TRP A 236 4.82 -9.96 13.42
N GLY A 237 5.71 -9.01 13.73
CA GLY A 237 5.61 -8.14 14.91
C GLY A 237 6.60 -8.44 16.03
N ILE A 238 7.38 -9.50 15.90
CA ILE A 238 8.35 -9.95 16.90
C ILE A 238 9.76 -9.62 16.42
N ASP A 239 10.68 -9.37 17.35
CA ASP A 239 12.09 -9.22 16.99
C ASP A 239 12.67 -10.56 16.49
N ALA A 240 13.44 -10.50 15.41
CA ALA A 240 14.15 -11.65 14.85
C ALA A 240 15.11 -12.28 15.86
N ALA A 241 15.72 -11.49 16.75
CA ALA A 241 16.61 -12.02 17.78
C ALA A 241 15.86 -12.95 18.76
N THR A 242 14.58 -12.70 19.02
CA THR A 242 13.74 -13.55 19.89
C THR A 242 13.34 -14.87 19.23
N LEU A 243 13.33 -14.94 17.89
CA LEU A 243 12.98 -16.14 17.12
C LEU A 243 14.19 -17.04 16.81
N GLY A 244 15.39 -16.64 17.22
CA GLY A 244 16.64 -17.33 16.94
C GLY A 244 17.34 -16.81 15.69
N TYR A 245 18.62 -16.44 15.84
CA TYR A 245 19.49 -16.01 14.75
C TYR A 245 20.56 -17.08 14.43
N PRO A 246 20.84 -17.36 13.14
CA PRO A 246 20.28 -16.72 11.93
C PRO A 246 19.01 -17.39 11.37
N GLU A 247 18.45 -18.39 12.05
CA GLU A 247 17.39 -19.26 11.54
C GLU A 247 16.12 -18.52 11.14
N CYS A 248 15.75 -17.47 11.88
CA CYS A 248 14.61 -16.61 11.55
C CYS A 248 14.70 -16.00 10.13
N LEU A 249 15.91 -15.74 9.62
CA LEU A 249 16.11 -15.16 8.28
C LEU A 249 15.81 -16.15 7.14
N TYR A 250 15.79 -17.45 7.44
CA TYR A 250 15.44 -18.52 6.49
C TYR A 250 13.96 -18.85 6.49
N ARG A 251 13.16 -18.29 7.39
CA ARG A 251 11.76 -18.68 7.51
C ARG A 251 10.88 -17.91 6.54
N SER A 252 10.27 -18.58 5.57
CA SER A 252 9.47 -17.92 4.53
C SER A 252 8.12 -17.37 5.00
N ASN A 253 7.56 -17.92 6.09
CA ASN A 253 6.30 -17.44 6.65
C ASN A 253 6.46 -16.38 7.75
N TYR A 254 7.69 -15.99 8.09
CA TYR A 254 7.97 -14.87 8.98
C TYR A 254 8.21 -13.60 8.16
N LEU A 255 7.44 -12.54 8.44
CA LEU A 255 7.50 -11.29 7.69
C LEU A 255 8.33 -10.19 8.36
N GLY A 256 8.92 -10.43 9.53
CA GLY A 256 9.77 -9.46 10.22
C GLY A 256 9.09 -8.74 11.39
N PRO A 257 9.81 -7.85 12.09
CA PRO A 257 9.29 -7.07 13.21
C PRO A 257 8.31 -5.96 12.80
N ALA A 258 8.35 -5.53 11.54
CA ALA A 258 7.42 -4.55 10.98
C ALA A 258 6.74 -5.13 9.74
N LEU A 259 5.48 -4.75 9.51
CA LEU A 259 4.76 -5.11 8.30
C LEU A 259 4.64 -3.93 7.32
N PHE A 260 4.64 -2.71 7.84
CA PHE A 260 4.42 -1.51 7.03
C PHE A 260 5.15 -0.26 7.51
N MET A 261 5.30 0.70 6.60
CA MET A 261 5.58 2.10 6.88
C MET A 261 4.24 2.83 7.05
N ASP A 262 4.07 3.51 8.17
CA ASP A 262 2.80 4.09 8.59
C ASP A 262 2.64 5.53 8.07
N GLU A 263 1.72 5.69 7.12
CA GLU A 263 1.27 6.93 6.48
C GLU A 263 2.31 8.06 6.29
N PRO A 264 3.42 7.86 5.57
CA PRO A 264 4.44 8.90 5.44
C PRO A 264 3.94 10.24 4.88
N ALA A 265 2.97 10.25 3.96
CA ALA A 265 2.40 11.49 3.44
C ALA A 265 1.49 12.20 4.46
N VAL A 266 0.78 11.45 5.30
CA VAL A 266 -0.03 11.98 6.41
C VAL A 266 0.87 12.50 7.52
N CYS A 267 1.91 11.77 7.87
CA CYS A 267 2.91 12.21 8.83
C CYS A 267 3.63 13.48 8.36
N THR A 268 3.90 13.62 7.06
CA THR A 268 4.40 14.88 6.49
C THR A 268 3.42 16.02 6.77
N ARG A 269 2.13 15.81 6.52
CA ARG A 269 1.11 16.81 6.83
C ARG A 269 1.11 17.16 8.32
N ASP A 270 1.07 16.17 9.20
CA ASP A 270 0.81 16.37 10.63
C ASP A 270 2.03 16.82 11.42
N HIS A 271 3.22 16.37 11.04
CA HIS A 271 4.44 16.61 11.81
C HIS A 271 5.37 17.63 11.14
N VAL A 272 5.15 17.96 9.86
CA VAL A 272 5.97 18.95 9.15
C VAL A 272 5.14 20.15 8.73
N LEU A 273 4.07 19.94 7.95
CA LEU A 273 3.32 21.05 7.37
C LEU A 273 2.49 21.79 8.41
N ARG A 274 1.61 21.10 9.17
CA ARG A 274 0.72 21.74 10.15
C ARG A 274 1.49 22.56 11.21
N PRO A 275 2.53 22.03 11.87
CA PRO A 275 3.29 22.82 12.85
C PRO A 275 3.93 24.06 12.23
N LYS A 276 4.43 23.94 10.98
CA LYS A 276 5.04 25.09 10.29
C LYS A 276 4.00 26.14 9.87
N LEU A 277 2.82 25.73 9.42
CA LEU A 277 1.71 26.62 9.09
C LEU A 277 1.19 27.38 10.31
N GLU A 278 1.21 26.74 11.49
CA GLU A 278 0.84 27.37 12.77
C GLU A 278 1.89 28.38 13.25
N ALA A 279 3.18 28.07 13.09
CA ALA A 279 4.28 28.87 13.62
C ALA A 279 4.74 30.02 12.69
N ASP A 280 4.57 29.89 11.37
CA ASP A 280 5.14 30.79 10.38
C ASP A 280 4.06 31.36 9.43
N ALA A 281 3.68 32.61 9.69
CA ALA A 281 2.68 33.33 8.91
C ALA A 281 3.11 33.61 7.46
N ASP A 282 4.41 33.70 7.18
CA ASP A 282 4.90 33.89 5.81
C ASP A 282 4.89 32.56 5.05
N PHE A 283 5.24 31.46 5.72
CA PHE A 283 5.06 30.12 5.14
C PHE A 283 3.59 29.82 4.85
N ARG A 284 2.67 30.19 5.74
CA ARG A 284 1.21 30.04 5.51
C ARG A 284 0.76 30.66 4.19
N LYS A 285 1.33 31.81 3.80
CA LYS A 285 1.08 32.49 2.52
C LYS A 285 1.88 31.89 1.36
N ALA A 286 3.09 31.39 1.63
CA ALA A 286 3.99 30.90 0.60
C ALA A 286 3.77 29.42 0.23
N VAL A 287 3.09 28.64 1.07
CA VAL A 287 2.95 27.18 0.88
C VAL A 287 2.30 26.85 -0.47
N THR A 288 2.85 25.87 -1.17
CA THR A 288 2.36 25.38 -2.47
C THR A 288 2.34 23.84 -2.48
N PRO A 289 1.65 23.21 -3.45
CA PRO A 289 1.74 21.77 -3.66
C PRO A 289 3.18 21.27 -3.81
N GLN A 290 4.04 22.02 -4.48
CA GLN A 290 5.46 21.66 -4.65
C GLN A 290 6.24 21.72 -3.35
N LEU A 291 6.02 22.73 -2.51
CA LEU A 291 6.67 22.79 -1.19
C LEU A 291 6.22 21.65 -0.28
N ALA A 292 4.94 21.25 -0.35
CA ALA A 292 4.44 20.09 0.36
C ALA A 292 5.05 18.78 -0.18
N PHE A 293 5.24 18.67 -1.49
CA PHE A 293 5.95 17.53 -2.11
C PHE A 293 7.41 17.45 -1.68
N GLU A 294 8.16 18.55 -1.67
CA GLU A 294 9.55 18.54 -1.19
C GLU A 294 9.65 18.15 0.29
N ALA A 295 8.78 18.70 1.16
CA ALA A 295 8.72 18.28 2.56
C ALA A 295 8.42 16.77 2.71
N PHE A 296 7.58 16.23 1.83
CA PHE A 296 7.29 14.80 1.80
C PHE A 296 8.47 13.95 1.35
N LYS A 297 9.23 14.41 0.35
CA LYS A 297 10.43 13.70 -0.12
C LYS A 297 11.44 13.53 1.02
N ASP A 298 11.69 14.61 1.77
CA ASP A 298 12.58 14.60 2.93
C ASP A 298 12.06 13.66 4.03
N TYR A 299 10.78 13.77 4.38
CA TYR A 299 10.17 12.92 5.41
C TYR A 299 10.22 11.44 5.02
N PHE A 300 9.85 11.11 3.77
CA PHE A 300 9.82 9.73 3.29
C PHE A 300 11.21 9.11 3.28
N HIS A 301 12.23 9.87 2.87
CA HIS A 301 13.62 9.45 2.91
C HIS A 301 14.02 9.01 4.33
N THR A 302 13.76 9.84 5.34
CA THR A 302 13.99 9.48 6.74
C THR A 302 13.16 8.27 7.18
N ALA A 303 11.86 8.23 6.85
CA ALA A 303 10.99 7.11 7.22
C ALA A 303 11.50 5.77 6.66
N LYS A 304 12.08 5.77 5.47
CA LYS A 304 12.63 4.58 4.83
C LYS A 304 14.00 4.18 5.39
N TYR A 305 14.92 5.12 5.49
CA TYR A 305 16.32 4.84 5.82
C TYR A 305 16.63 4.85 7.32
N ASP A 306 15.74 5.42 8.15
CA ASP A 306 15.88 5.43 9.61
C ASP A 306 14.72 4.75 10.34
N GLY A 307 13.58 4.56 9.68
CA GLY A 307 12.34 4.07 10.26
C GLY A 307 12.14 2.56 10.14
N ALA A 308 10.89 2.15 9.84
CA ALA A 308 10.42 0.77 9.90
C ALA A 308 11.30 -0.24 9.13
N PRO A 309 11.78 0.04 7.90
CA PRO A 309 12.62 -0.90 7.15
C PRO A 309 13.96 -1.24 7.83
N THR A 310 14.43 -0.41 8.76
CA THR A 310 15.70 -0.66 9.48
C THR A 310 15.53 -1.47 10.77
N ARG A 311 14.29 -1.67 11.25
CA ARG A 311 14.03 -2.26 12.58
C ARG A 311 14.60 -3.66 12.71
N LEU A 312 14.53 -4.47 11.66
CA LEU A 312 15.07 -5.84 11.66
C LEU A 312 16.58 -5.85 11.89
N CYS A 313 17.36 -5.11 11.09
CA CYS A 313 18.81 -5.06 11.25
C CYS A 313 19.22 -4.43 12.58
N LYS A 314 18.60 -3.30 12.96
CA LYS A 314 18.90 -2.64 14.25
C LYS A 314 18.57 -3.53 15.45
N GLY A 315 17.47 -4.28 15.41
CA GLY A 315 17.09 -5.23 16.47
C GLY A 315 18.11 -6.37 16.61
N LEU A 316 18.56 -6.93 15.48
CA LEU A 316 19.62 -7.93 15.47
C LEU A 316 20.96 -7.38 15.98
N GLU A 317 21.38 -6.19 15.55
CA GLU A 317 22.62 -5.54 16.01
C GLU A 317 22.62 -5.21 17.51
N ALA A 318 21.45 -4.91 18.08
CA ALA A 318 21.32 -4.58 19.49
C ALA A 318 21.42 -5.82 20.41
N HIS A 319 21.28 -7.03 19.88
CA HIS A 319 21.31 -8.26 20.67
C HIS A 319 22.76 -8.67 20.97
N PRO A 320 23.17 -8.84 22.25
CA PRO A 320 24.58 -9.00 22.63
C PRO A 320 25.25 -10.26 22.07
N ASP A 321 24.48 -11.32 21.82
CA ASP A 321 24.99 -12.57 21.26
C ASP A 321 24.97 -12.64 19.73
N VAL A 322 24.42 -11.63 19.04
CA VAL A 322 24.32 -11.60 17.57
C VAL A 322 25.50 -10.84 16.96
N ASP A 323 26.11 -11.43 15.93
CA ASP A 323 27.14 -10.79 15.12
C ASP A 323 26.77 -10.90 13.63
N LEU A 324 26.43 -9.75 13.03
CA LEU A 324 26.01 -9.63 11.64
C LEU A 324 27.18 -9.58 10.64
N GLY A 325 28.43 -9.51 11.12
CA GLY A 325 29.58 -9.26 10.25
C GLY A 325 29.39 -7.97 9.46
N ASP A 326 29.43 -8.06 8.13
CA ASP A 326 29.17 -6.92 7.24
C ASP A 326 27.81 -6.93 6.53
N MET A 327 26.83 -7.68 7.06
CA MET A 327 25.46 -7.65 6.53
C MET A 327 24.85 -6.26 6.68
N GLN A 328 24.34 -5.71 5.58
CA GLN A 328 23.56 -4.48 5.58
C GLN A 328 22.41 -4.61 4.58
N PHE A 329 21.19 -4.48 5.08
CA PHE A 329 19.98 -4.56 4.25
C PHE A 329 18.83 -3.79 4.91
N LEU A 330 17.87 -3.37 4.11
CA LEU A 330 16.56 -2.97 4.60
C LEU A 330 15.63 -4.18 4.59
N GLN A 331 14.66 -4.22 5.49
CA GLN A 331 13.61 -5.21 5.41
C GLN A 331 12.76 -4.94 4.14
N GLU A 332 12.81 -5.84 3.15
CA GLU A 332 12.30 -5.55 1.79
C GLU A 332 10.79 -5.81 1.61
N ASN A 333 10.18 -6.67 2.43
CA ASN A 333 8.79 -7.09 2.27
C ASN A 333 7.73 -6.15 2.89
N LEU A 334 8.12 -4.96 3.37
CA LEU A 334 7.14 -3.99 3.88
C LEU A 334 6.30 -3.40 2.75
N TYR A 335 5.07 -3.06 3.05
CA TYR A 335 4.32 -2.09 2.25
C TYR A 335 4.30 -0.72 2.93
N THR A 336 4.03 0.35 2.18
CA THR A 336 3.55 1.58 2.82
C THR A 336 2.03 1.49 2.96
N TRP A 337 1.51 1.80 4.14
CA TRP A 337 0.09 1.98 4.40
C TRP A 337 -0.20 3.49 4.38
N ASP A 338 -0.94 4.01 3.40
CA ASP A 338 -1.10 5.48 3.26
C ASP A 338 -2.48 5.89 2.73
N THR A 339 -2.98 7.00 3.28
CA THR A 339 -4.20 7.66 2.86
C THR A 339 -4.02 8.51 1.59
N ILE A 340 -2.88 9.21 1.43
CA ILE A 340 -2.61 10.14 0.32
C ILE A 340 -1.96 9.38 -0.84
N ILE A 341 -2.74 8.49 -1.46
CA ILE A 341 -2.29 7.53 -2.48
C ILE A 341 -1.76 8.14 -3.77
N SER A 342 -1.97 9.44 -4.03
CA SER A 342 -1.31 10.11 -5.16
C SER A 342 0.21 10.11 -5.03
N SER A 343 0.74 9.96 -3.81
CA SER A 343 2.17 9.85 -3.52
C SER A 343 2.77 8.48 -3.85
N ALA A 344 1.95 7.47 -4.14
CA ALA A 344 2.36 6.07 -4.31
C ALA A 344 3.51 5.89 -5.31
N GLY A 345 3.50 6.63 -6.42
CA GLY A 345 4.55 6.58 -7.43
C GLY A 345 5.92 6.88 -6.86
N TYR A 346 6.03 7.97 -6.08
CA TYR A 346 7.29 8.35 -5.44
C TYR A 346 7.71 7.35 -4.36
N GLN A 347 6.76 6.92 -3.52
CA GLN A 347 7.07 5.98 -2.42
C GLN A 347 7.63 4.65 -2.92
N LEU A 348 7.13 4.14 -4.04
CA LEU A 348 7.62 2.90 -4.63
C LEU A 348 8.93 3.07 -5.41
N SER A 349 9.26 4.28 -5.87
CA SER A 349 10.41 4.54 -6.74
C SER A 349 11.60 5.24 -6.07
N GLU A 350 11.42 5.82 -4.87
CA GLU A 350 12.50 6.52 -4.17
C GLU A 350 13.64 5.54 -3.84
N GLY A 351 14.88 5.93 -4.18
CA GLY A 351 16.14 5.31 -3.76
C GLY A 351 16.31 3.80 -4.02
N ASN A 352 17.47 3.25 -3.64
CA ASN A 352 17.77 1.80 -3.68
C ASN A 352 18.30 1.36 -2.28
N THR A 353 18.28 0.11 -1.78
CA THR A 353 17.98 -1.24 -2.31
C THR A 353 17.13 -2.10 -1.35
N GLU A 354 15.90 -2.55 -1.64
CA GLU A 354 14.71 -1.76 -1.97
C GLU A 354 13.56 -2.08 -1.01
N SER A 355 13.06 -1.06 -0.31
CA SER A 355 11.77 -1.02 0.40
C SER A 355 11.10 0.29 0.03
N PRO A 356 9.75 0.39 0.06
CA PRO A 356 8.78 -0.67 0.30
C PRO A 356 8.59 -1.57 -0.95
N ALA A 357 8.06 -2.79 -0.76
CA ALA A 357 7.67 -3.73 -1.82
C ALA A 357 6.25 -3.51 -2.37
N ALA A 358 5.40 -2.77 -1.65
CA ALA A 358 4.05 -2.46 -2.08
C ALA A 358 3.50 -1.18 -1.44
N ILE A 359 2.37 -0.70 -1.96
CA ILE A 359 1.59 0.41 -1.41
C ILE A 359 0.17 -0.09 -1.11
N VAL A 360 -0.37 0.23 0.07
CA VAL A 360 -1.70 -0.15 0.53
C VAL A 360 -2.50 1.11 0.78
N PHE A 361 -3.68 1.18 0.18
CA PHE A 361 -4.60 2.28 0.44
C PHE A 361 -5.21 2.16 1.84
N GLU A 362 -5.07 3.23 2.61
CA GLU A 362 -5.85 3.53 3.80
C GLU A 362 -7.07 4.37 3.44
N PRO A 363 -8.30 3.87 3.63
CA PRO A 363 -9.48 4.69 3.45
C PRO A 363 -9.53 5.88 4.43
N PRO A 364 -9.45 7.14 3.97
CA PRO A 364 -9.57 8.30 4.84
C PRO A 364 -10.98 8.48 5.39
N GLY A 365 -11.18 8.45 6.70
CA GLY A 365 -12.48 8.86 7.23
C GLY A 365 -13.64 8.06 6.59
N ARG A 366 -14.84 8.66 6.55
CA ARG A 366 -16.08 8.03 6.03
C ARG A 366 -16.09 7.77 4.51
N VAL A 367 -15.21 6.99 3.90
CA VAL A 367 -15.17 6.82 2.43
C VAL A 367 -16.31 5.95 1.88
N GLY A 368 -16.82 6.31 0.70
CA GLY A 368 -17.80 5.50 -0.01
C GLY A 368 -18.27 6.16 -1.29
N THR A 369 -18.73 5.37 -2.24
CA THR A 369 -19.15 5.81 -3.59
C THR A 369 -20.14 6.97 -3.52
N MET A 370 -21.17 6.81 -2.70
CA MET A 370 -22.26 7.77 -2.52
C MET A 370 -21.89 9.01 -1.69
N ARG A 371 -20.69 9.06 -1.10
CA ARG A 371 -20.14 10.27 -0.46
C ARG A 371 -19.11 10.92 -1.38
N THR A 372 -18.06 10.17 -1.72
CA THR A 372 -16.83 10.69 -2.31
C THR A 372 -17.03 11.16 -3.74
N LEU A 373 -17.78 10.43 -4.58
CA LEU A 373 -17.99 10.85 -5.97
C LEU A 373 -18.88 12.11 -6.08
N PRO A 374 -19.98 12.25 -5.31
CA PRO A 374 -20.68 13.53 -5.18
C PRO A 374 -19.77 14.70 -4.77
N GLU A 375 -18.91 14.52 -3.75
CA GLU A 375 -17.95 15.55 -3.32
C GLU A 375 -16.99 15.92 -4.46
N MET A 376 -16.41 14.92 -5.15
CA MET A 376 -15.54 15.17 -6.30
C MET A 376 -16.26 15.92 -7.44
N ASN A 377 -17.48 15.51 -7.80
CA ASN A 377 -18.26 16.18 -8.84
C ASN A 377 -18.52 17.65 -8.47
N MET A 378 -19.01 17.90 -7.25
CA MET A 378 -19.27 19.26 -6.76
C MET A 378 -18.00 20.11 -6.69
N THR A 379 -16.88 19.55 -6.25
CA THR A 379 -15.62 20.26 -6.07
C THR A 379 -14.94 20.56 -7.40
N TYR A 380 -14.86 19.59 -8.30
CA TYR A 380 -14.05 19.70 -9.52
C TYR A 380 -14.87 20.03 -10.77
N GLY A 381 -16.20 19.93 -10.73
CA GLY A 381 -17.06 20.20 -11.89
C GLY A 381 -17.02 19.09 -12.95
N CYS A 382 -16.52 17.91 -12.59
CA CYS A 382 -16.73 16.68 -13.34
C CYS A 382 -18.13 16.11 -13.09
N GLN A 383 -18.54 15.14 -13.90
CA GLN A 383 -19.79 14.40 -13.77
C GLN A 383 -19.53 12.90 -13.79
N ILE A 384 -18.74 12.40 -12.83
CA ILE A 384 -18.45 10.98 -12.70
C ILE A 384 -19.72 10.27 -12.21
N PRO A 385 -20.18 9.18 -12.88
CA PRO A 385 -21.38 8.46 -12.45
C PRO A 385 -21.21 7.87 -11.05
N ILE A 386 -22.24 8.01 -10.21
CA ILE A 386 -22.20 7.62 -8.78
C ILE A 386 -22.92 6.30 -8.48
N ASP A 387 -23.47 5.66 -9.51
CA ASP A 387 -24.28 4.45 -9.46
C ASP A 387 -23.48 3.16 -9.32
N SER A 388 -22.14 3.24 -9.41
CA SER A 388 -21.25 2.08 -9.34
C SER A 388 -20.02 2.34 -8.48
N PRO A 389 -19.71 1.46 -7.50
CA PRO A 389 -18.48 1.55 -6.73
C PRO A 389 -17.22 1.38 -7.58
N LYS A 390 -17.36 0.82 -8.80
CA LYS A 390 -16.29 0.75 -9.78
C LYS A 390 -15.68 2.10 -10.11
N ASN A 391 -16.49 3.16 -10.17
CA ASN A 391 -15.99 4.47 -10.58
C ASN A 391 -15.08 5.09 -9.51
N LEU A 392 -15.46 4.96 -8.23
CA LEU A 392 -14.58 5.35 -7.12
C LEU A 392 -13.33 4.46 -7.06
N ALA A 393 -13.52 3.14 -7.15
CA ALA A 393 -12.41 2.18 -7.16
C ALA A 393 -11.41 2.44 -8.30
N SER A 394 -11.88 2.81 -9.50
CA SER A 394 -11.01 3.12 -10.63
C SER A 394 -10.11 4.33 -10.37
N ILE A 395 -10.59 5.33 -9.61
CA ILE A 395 -9.79 6.48 -9.19
C ILE A 395 -8.75 6.04 -8.15
N LEU A 396 -9.19 5.33 -7.11
CA LEU A 396 -8.30 4.93 -6.01
C LEU A 396 -7.22 3.95 -6.48
N TYR A 397 -7.64 2.87 -7.15
CA TYR A 397 -6.74 1.82 -7.61
C TYR A 397 -5.93 2.24 -8.83
N GLY A 398 -6.39 3.25 -9.60
CA GLY A 398 -5.60 3.84 -10.68
C GLY A 398 -4.27 4.41 -10.18
N PHE A 399 -4.25 5.04 -9.00
CA PHE A 399 -3.00 5.50 -8.37
C PHE A 399 -2.09 4.36 -7.94
N LEU A 400 -2.66 3.35 -7.27
CA LEU A 400 -1.92 2.23 -6.71
C LEU A 400 -1.34 1.31 -7.81
N ARG A 401 -2.17 0.94 -8.80
CA ARG A 401 -1.75 0.11 -9.93
C ARG A 401 -0.77 0.85 -10.83
N GLY A 402 -0.99 2.14 -11.10
CA GLY A 402 -0.06 2.98 -11.85
C GLY A 402 1.32 3.03 -11.21
N ALA A 403 1.38 3.28 -9.90
CA ALA A 403 2.64 3.25 -9.15
C ALA A 403 3.30 1.86 -9.17
N ALA A 404 2.53 0.80 -8.92
CA ALA A 404 3.01 -0.58 -8.97
C ALA A 404 3.60 -0.92 -10.34
N ARG A 405 2.96 -0.49 -11.44
CA ARG A 405 3.43 -0.65 -12.82
C ARG A 405 4.78 0.01 -13.07
N GLN A 406 4.96 1.24 -12.60
CA GLN A 406 6.21 1.98 -12.81
C GLN A 406 7.39 1.38 -12.06
N ALA A 407 7.14 0.88 -10.84
CA ALA A 407 8.18 0.38 -9.96
C ALA A 407 8.37 -1.16 -10.00
N ASP A 408 7.56 -1.89 -10.78
CA ASP A 408 7.52 -3.37 -10.77
C ASP A 408 7.25 -3.96 -9.37
N LYS A 409 6.36 -3.31 -8.61
CA LYS A 409 6.05 -3.62 -7.21
C LYS A 409 4.59 -4.06 -7.01
N GLY A 410 4.24 -4.37 -5.77
CA GLY A 410 2.88 -4.75 -5.37
C GLY A 410 2.00 -3.57 -4.99
N TRP A 411 0.71 -3.84 -4.80
CA TRP A 411 -0.22 -2.90 -4.19
C TRP A 411 -1.34 -3.65 -3.45
N GLY A 412 -2.13 -2.91 -2.67
CA GLY A 412 -3.29 -3.45 -1.99
C GLY A 412 -4.21 -2.38 -1.42
N MET A 413 -5.16 -2.82 -0.59
CA MET A 413 -6.13 -1.95 0.05
C MET A 413 -6.48 -2.44 1.43
N SER A 414 -7.00 -1.54 2.25
CA SER A 414 -7.55 -1.87 3.55
C SER A 414 -9.02 -1.46 3.68
N ILE A 415 -9.71 -2.01 4.67
CA ILE A 415 -11.05 -1.59 5.08
C ILE A 415 -10.97 -1.04 6.50
N TYR A 416 -11.57 0.13 6.67
CA TYR A 416 -11.75 0.80 7.96
C TYR A 416 -13.25 0.80 8.26
N GLY A 417 -13.62 0.88 9.54
CA GLY A 417 -14.99 1.03 10.04
C GLY A 417 -15.71 2.30 9.53
N GLN A 418 -15.01 3.13 8.78
CA GLN A 418 -15.55 4.32 8.15
C GLN A 418 -15.92 4.09 6.66
N VAL A 419 -15.46 2.99 6.06
CA VAL A 419 -15.85 2.61 4.70
C VAL A 419 -17.34 2.26 4.66
N HIS A 420 -18.04 2.77 3.64
CA HIS A 420 -19.44 2.44 3.37
C HIS A 420 -19.61 0.92 3.26
N ARG A 421 -20.40 0.33 4.16
CA ARG A 421 -20.52 -1.14 4.30
C ARG A 421 -20.91 -1.84 3.01
N ALA A 422 -21.80 -1.23 2.23
CA ALA A 422 -22.27 -1.81 0.97
C ALA A 422 -21.16 -1.89 -0.10
N ASP A 423 -20.12 -1.07 0.02
CA ASP A 423 -19.02 -1.03 -0.94
C ASP A 423 -17.92 -2.03 -0.54
N ALA A 424 -17.73 -2.28 0.76
CA ALA A 424 -16.56 -2.96 1.31
C ALA A 424 -16.28 -4.35 0.73
N PHE A 425 -17.32 -5.19 0.55
CA PHE A 425 -17.17 -6.52 -0.05
C PHE A 425 -16.72 -6.43 -1.51
N TRP A 426 -17.40 -5.58 -2.28
CA TRP A 426 -17.15 -5.43 -3.72
C TRP A 426 -15.78 -4.81 -4.00
N LEU A 427 -15.37 -3.82 -3.20
CA LEU A 427 -14.06 -3.16 -3.32
C LEU A 427 -12.92 -4.17 -3.18
N GLN A 428 -12.98 -5.08 -2.21
CA GLN A 428 -11.94 -6.11 -2.01
C GLN A 428 -11.84 -7.09 -3.18
N THR A 429 -12.96 -7.65 -3.63
CA THR A 429 -12.94 -8.61 -4.76
C THR A 429 -12.51 -7.94 -6.05
N HIS A 430 -12.95 -6.70 -6.28
CA HIS A 430 -12.52 -5.94 -7.46
C HIS A 430 -11.03 -5.58 -7.40
N ALA A 431 -10.49 -5.22 -6.24
CA ALA A 431 -9.06 -4.99 -6.09
C ALA A 431 -8.25 -6.26 -6.40
N TYR A 432 -8.71 -7.43 -5.95
CA TYR A 432 -8.09 -8.72 -6.26
C TYR A 432 -8.03 -8.99 -7.77
N ASP A 433 -9.13 -8.73 -8.47
CA ASP A 433 -9.25 -8.88 -9.94
C ASP A 433 -8.33 -7.93 -10.70
N LEU A 434 -7.96 -6.79 -10.10
CA LEU A 434 -7.02 -5.82 -10.67
C LEU A 434 -5.56 -6.08 -10.25
N GLY A 435 -5.29 -7.14 -9.51
CA GLY A 435 -3.94 -7.57 -9.15
C GLY A 435 -3.44 -7.11 -7.77
N ALA A 436 -4.32 -6.64 -6.89
CA ALA A 436 -3.96 -6.39 -5.49
C ALA A 436 -3.51 -7.68 -4.78
N ARG A 437 -2.57 -7.53 -3.86
CA ARG A 437 -2.00 -8.63 -3.07
C ARG A 437 -2.10 -8.44 -1.56
N HIS A 438 -2.40 -7.23 -1.09
CA HIS A 438 -2.48 -6.91 0.33
C HIS A 438 -3.90 -6.45 0.67
N PHE A 439 -4.49 -7.08 1.68
CA PHE A 439 -5.86 -6.88 2.13
C PHE A 439 -5.87 -6.82 3.65
N HIS A 440 -6.09 -5.63 4.18
CA HIS A 440 -5.99 -5.41 5.63
C HIS A 440 -7.25 -4.79 6.21
N TYR A 441 -7.43 -4.95 7.52
CA TYR A 441 -8.58 -4.41 8.25
C TYR A 441 -8.05 -3.60 9.41
N TRP A 442 -8.45 -2.34 9.54
CA TRP A 442 -8.12 -1.60 10.76
C TRP A 442 -9.08 -2.01 11.86
N ASP A 443 -8.57 -2.61 12.93
CA ASP A 443 -9.35 -3.37 13.91
C ASP A 443 -9.26 -2.75 15.32
N ASN A 444 -8.73 -1.55 15.44
CA ASN A 444 -8.70 -0.82 16.69
C ASN A 444 -9.09 0.65 16.43
N HIS A 445 -9.29 1.44 17.48
CA HIS A 445 -9.55 2.88 17.39
C HIS A 445 -10.89 3.33 16.75
N GLN A 446 -11.83 3.74 17.62
CA GLN A 446 -13.01 4.55 17.29
C GLN A 446 -13.69 4.17 15.97
N LEU A 447 -14.03 5.16 15.13
CA LEU A 447 -14.73 4.92 13.87
C LEU A 447 -13.90 4.10 12.88
N ALA A 448 -12.58 4.06 13.01
CA ALA A 448 -11.70 3.32 12.11
C ALA A 448 -11.79 1.81 12.31
N CYS A 449 -12.23 1.36 13.49
CA CYS A 449 -12.35 -0.05 13.85
C CYS A 449 -13.41 -0.79 13.01
N VAL A 450 -12.99 -1.84 12.32
CA VAL A 450 -13.83 -2.90 11.77
C VAL A 450 -14.01 -3.98 12.84
N PRO A 451 -15.22 -4.24 13.36
CA PRO A 451 -15.41 -5.24 14.39
C PRO A 451 -15.04 -6.67 13.95
N TYR A 452 -14.60 -7.49 14.90
CA TYR A 452 -14.06 -8.84 14.65
C TYR A 452 -14.98 -9.72 13.78
N SER A 453 -16.27 -9.83 14.09
CA SER A 453 -17.22 -10.56 13.25
C SER A 453 -17.34 -10.01 11.82
N GLU A 454 -17.20 -8.70 11.61
CA GLU A 454 -17.18 -8.08 10.29
C GLU A 454 -15.86 -8.41 9.56
N VAL A 455 -14.71 -8.39 10.25
CA VAL A 455 -13.41 -8.83 9.70
C VAL A 455 -13.49 -10.28 9.20
N LEU A 456 -14.08 -11.18 10.00
CA LEU A 456 -14.26 -12.58 9.60
C LEU A 456 -15.20 -12.72 8.39
N ALA A 457 -16.29 -11.96 8.33
CA ALA A 457 -17.22 -11.99 7.21
C ALA A 457 -16.58 -11.50 5.91
N LEU A 458 -15.86 -10.38 5.95
CA LEU A 458 -15.13 -9.83 4.80
C LEU A 458 -14.04 -10.80 4.33
N SER A 459 -13.29 -11.39 5.27
CA SER A 459 -12.23 -12.36 4.97
C SER A 459 -12.77 -13.61 4.30
N ARG A 460 -13.89 -14.17 4.80
CA ARG A 460 -14.54 -15.35 4.18
C ARG A 460 -14.96 -15.07 2.74
N ASN A 461 -15.57 -13.90 2.49
CA ASN A 461 -15.98 -13.51 1.15
C ASN A 461 -14.77 -13.35 0.20
N LEU A 462 -13.75 -12.60 0.64
CA LEU A 462 -12.54 -12.40 -0.17
C LEU A 462 -11.82 -13.74 -0.42
N SER A 463 -11.66 -14.56 0.61
CA SER A 463 -11.01 -15.87 0.49
C SER A 463 -11.78 -16.78 -0.47
N ALA A 464 -13.11 -16.82 -0.41
CA ALA A 464 -13.92 -17.58 -1.38
C ALA A 464 -13.70 -17.08 -2.81
N HIS A 465 -13.63 -15.75 -3.01
CA HIS A 465 -13.34 -15.16 -4.32
C HIS A 465 -11.95 -15.56 -4.83
N VAL A 466 -10.91 -15.50 -3.98
CA VAL A 466 -9.54 -15.92 -4.27
C VAL A 466 -9.49 -17.40 -4.70
N GLU A 467 -10.15 -18.28 -3.96
CA GLU A 467 -10.18 -19.73 -4.28
C GLU A 467 -10.89 -20.02 -5.61
N SER A 468 -11.87 -19.19 -5.99
CA SER A 468 -12.55 -19.32 -7.29
C SER A 468 -11.78 -18.69 -8.46
N HIS A 469 -10.78 -17.84 -8.19
CA HIS A 469 -9.95 -17.15 -9.19
C HIS A 469 -8.44 -17.28 -8.91
N PRO A 470 -7.91 -18.50 -8.70
CA PRO A 470 -6.56 -18.72 -8.13
C PRO A 470 -5.41 -18.38 -9.09
N HIS A 471 -5.66 -18.41 -10.40
CA HIS A 471 -4.63 -18.24 -11.42
C HIS A 471 -4.67 -16.84 -12.03
N ARG A 472 -3.83 -15.94 -11.48
CA ARG A 472 -3.70 -14.56 -11.95
C ARG A 472 -2.36 -14.34 -12.63
N ASN A 473 -2.38 -13.69 -13.79
CA ASN A 473 -1.17 -13.13 -14.40
C ASN A 473 -0.96 -11.71 -13.85
N LEU A 474 -0.23 -11.61 -12.72
CA LEU A 474 -0.01 -10.34 -12.04
C LEU A 474 0.70 -9.30 -12.92
N ASP A 475 1.60 -9.72 -13.81
CA ASP A 475 2.29 -8.81 -14.72
C ASP A 475 1.34 -8.24 -15.78
N ALA A 476 0.42 -9.06 -16.29
CA ALA A 476 -0.63 -8.59 -17.20
C ALA A 476 -1.63 -7.67 -16.49
N LEU A 477 -2.06 -8.01 -15.27
CA LEU A 477 -2.97 -7.18 -14.48
C LEU A 477 -2.36 -5.82 -14.13
N ARG A 478 -1.08 -5.80 -13.74
CA ARG A 478 -0.31 -4.57 -13.49
C ARG A 478 -0.24 -3.67 -14.74
N LYS A 479 -0.24 -4.26 -15.94
CA LYS A 479 -0.16 -3.58 -17.24
C LYS A 479 -1.52 -3.39 -17.93
N ALA A 480 -2.63 -3.67 -17.25
CA ALA A 480 -3.97 -3.70 -17.88
C ALA A 480 -4.49 -2.32 -18.33
N ALA A 481 -3.89 -1.22 -17.84
CA ALA A 481 -4.27 0.13 -18.24
C ALA A 481 -3.74 0.48 -19.64
N GLU A 482 -4.61 1.03 -20.47
CA GLU A 482 -4.25 1.53 -21.81
C GLU A 482 -3.85 3.00 -21.78
N THR A 483 -4.43 3.76 -20.85
CA THR A 483 -4.17 5.20 -20.68
C THR A 483 -3.47 5.45 -19.34
N VAL A 484 -2.58 6.45 -19.29
CA VAL A 484 -2.10 7.03 -18.02
C VAL A 484 -2.45 8.51 -17.97
N ILE A 485 -2.95 8.98 -16.82
CA ILE A 485 -3.22 10.39 -16.56
C ILE A 485 -2.23 10.88 -15.50
N LEU A 486 -1.38 11.81 -15.90
CA LEU A 486 -0.32 12.38 -15.07
C LEU A 486 -0.80 13.67 -14.40
N LEU A 487 -0.64 13.73 -13.09
CA LEU A 487 -0.97 14.88 -12.25
C LEU A 487 0.31 15.62 -11.83
N PRO A 488 0.36 16.97 -11.77
CA PRO A 488 1.55 17.65 -11.30
C PRO A 488 1.96 17.20 -9.88
N PRO A 489 3.27 16.99 -9.61
CA PRO A 489 3.73 16.56 -8.30
C PRO A 489 3.24 17.47 -7.17
N GLY A 490 2.81 16.85 -6.08
CA GLY A 490 2.25 17.53 -4.91
C GLY A 490 0.76 17.87 -4.98
N TYR A 491 0.11 17.80 -6.14
CA TYR A 491 -1.36 17.86 -6.19
C TYR A 491 -1.93 16.51 -5.76
N ASN A 492 -2.98 16.47 -4.94
CA ASN A 492 -3.52 15.22 -4.43
C ASN A 492 -5.03 15.30 -4.17
N LEU A 493 -5.57 14.23 -3.59
CA LEU A 493 -7.00 14.08 -3.32
C LEU A 493 -7.42 14.63 -1.94
N GLY A 494 -6.51 15.21 -1.17
CA GLY A 494 -6.71 15.56 0.23
C GLY A 494 -6.41 14.39 1.19
N HIS A 495 -7.12 14.33 2.31
CA HIS A 495 -6.98 13.30 3.37
C HIS A 495 -8.37 12.73 3.79
N VAL A 496 -8.72 12.72 5.10
CA VAL A 496 -10.02 12.35 5.74
C VAL A 496 -11.25 12.84 4.95
N GLU A 497 -11.05 13.95 4.24
CA GLU A 497 -12.02 14.65 3.44
C GLU A 497 -11.70 14.56 1.95
N MET A 498 -11.43 13.34 1.50
CA MET A 498 -11.07 13.06 0.11
C MET A 498 -12.12 13.66 -0.84
N GLY A 499 -11.68 14.52 -1.74
CA GLY A 499 -12.56 15.19 -2.72
C GLY A 499 -13.19 16.51 -2.26
N ARG A 500 -12.82 17.07 -1.10
CA ARG A 500 -13.40 18.32 -0.53
C ARG A 500 -12.63 19.61 -0.78
N GLY A 501 -11.78 19.65 -1.81
CA GLY A 501 -11.25 20.92 -2.30
C GLY A 501 -10.12 21.58 -1.50
N ASN A 502 -9.43 20.81 -0.65
CA ASN A 502 -8.09 21.17 -0.19
C ASN A 502 -7.08 20.07 -0.53
N LEU A 503 -5.87 20.49 -0.89
CA LEU A 503 -4.76 19.58 -1.13
C LEU A 503 -4.07 19.31 0.21
N TRP A 504 -3.53 18.10 0.37
CA TRP A 504 -2.85 17.63 1.59
C TRP A 504 -3.71 17.70 2.86
N GLY A 505 -5.03 17.94 2.79
CA GLY A 505 -5.86 18.08 3.99
C GLY A 505 -5.53 19.30 4.86
N VAL A 506 -5.01 20.37 4.25
CA VAL A 506 -4.72 21.67 4.92
C VAL A 506 -5.45 22.81 4.21
N GLY A 507 -6.09 23.70 4.96
CA GLY A 507 -6.94 24.76 4.38
C GLY A 507 -6.16 25.80 3.57
N GLU A 508 -4.89 25.97 3.89
CA GLU A 508 -3.96 26.87 3.20
C GLU A 508 -3.67 26.42 1.76
N LEU A 509 -3.94 25.16 1.41
CA LEU A 509 -3.88 24.62 0.05
C LEU A 509 -5.27 24.40 -0.55
N ASN A 510 -6.18 25.35 -0.31
CA ASN A 510 -7.53 25.34 -0.89
C ASN A 510 -7.51 25.56 -2.42
N LEU A 511 -8.55 25.09 -3.11
CA LEU A 511 -8.60 25.10 -4.57
C LEU A 511 -8.73 26.48 -5.24
N GLU A 512 -9.04 27.55 -4.49
CA GLU A 512 -9.15 28.90 -5.05
C GLU A 512 -7.82 29.66 -5.10
N ARG A 513 -6.78 29.15 -4.44
CA ARG A 513 -5.41 29.66 -4.56
C ARG A 513 -4.85 29.43 -5.95
N ARG A 514 -3.95 30.32 -6.35
CA ARG A 514 -3.25 30.28 -7.63
C ARG A 514 -1.85 29.72 -7.46
N ASN A 515 -1.42 28.94 -8.44
CA ASN A 515 -0.06 28.45 -8.56
C ASN A 515 0.86 29.51 -9.19
N ARG A 516 2.12 29.14 -9.43
CA ARG A 516 3.14 29.99 -10.07
C ARG A 516 2.78 30.46 -11.49
N GLU A 517 1.94 29.73 -12.20
CA GLU A 517 1.43 30.09 -13.53
C GLU A 517 0.19 30.98 -13.45
N ASN A 518 -0.14 31.48 -12.25
CA ASN A 518 -1.35 32.27 -11.98
C ASN A 518 -2.65 31.49 -12.27
N ILE A 519 -2.61 30.16 -12.25
CA ILE A 519 -3.77 29.28 -12.48
C ILE A 519 -4.27 28.76 -11.13
N LYS A 520 -5.60 28.75 -10.95
CA LYS A 520 -6.21 28.19 -9.73
C LYS A 520 -5.94 26.69 -9.63
N TYR A 521 -5.64 26.19 -8.44
CA TYR A 521 -5.53 24.74 -8.22
C TYR A 521 -6.82 24.00 -8.63
N ARG A 522 -8.00 24.63 -8.51
CA ARG A 522 -9.28 24.08 -9.02
C ARG A 522 -9.23 23.77 -10.50
N THR A 523 -8.61 24.63 -11.33
CA THR A 523 -8.55 24.44 -12.78
C THR A 523 -7.71 23.22 -13.13
N VAL A 524 -6.54 23.08 -12.50
CA VAL A 524 -5.64 21.92 -12.68
C VAL A 524 -6.36 20.63 -12.28
N MET A 525 -6.94 20.59 -11.07
CA MET A 525 -7.66 19.39 -10.59
C MET A 525 -8.92 19.10 -11.40
N ARG A 526 -9.66 20.12 -11.85
CA ARG A 526 -10.81 19.94 -12.76
C ARG A 526 -10.38 19.24 -14.04
N ASN A 527 -9.26 19.64 -14.65
CA ASN A 527 -8.78 19.00 -15.86
C ASN A 527 -8.46 17.52 -15.60
N PHE A 528 -7.75 17.24 -14.50
CA PHE A 528 -7.44 15.87 -14.08
C PHE A 528 -8.69 15.00 -13.94
N PHE A 529 -9.68 15.45 -13.17
CA PHE A 529 -10.91 14.68 -12.95
C PHE A 529 -11.83 14.59 -14.17
N THR A 530 -11.77 15.57 -15.09
CA THR A 530 -12.53 15.51 -16.35
C THR A 530 -11.93 14.48 -17.31
N GLU A 531 -10.60 14.32 -17.35
CA GLU A 531 -9.96 13.25 -18.13
C GLU A 531 -10.23 11.87 -17.52
N ILE A 532 -10.30 11.77 -16.19
CA ILE A 532 -10.78 10.55 -15.53
C ILE A 532 -12.24 10.24 -15.90
N GLU A 533 -13.12 11.24 -15.83
CA GLU A 533 -14.52 11.11 -16.26
C GLU A 533 -14.59 10.60 -17.70
N ARG A 534 -13.75 11.13 -18.59
CA ARG A 534 -13.67 10.70 -20.00
C ARG A 534 -13.29 9.23 -20.12
N ALA A 535 -12.23 8.80 -19.44
CA ALA A 535 -11.79 7.41 -19.47
C ALA A 535 -12.85 6.44 -18.94
N ILE A 536 -13.50 6.80 -17.81
CA ILE A 536 -14.62 6.03 -17.24
C ILE A 536 -15.77 5.89 -18.25
N ARG A 537 -16.19 6.99 -18.89
CA ARG A 537 -17.31 6.99 -19.84
C ARG A 537 -17.02 6.21 -21.12
N PHE A 538 -15.75 6.15 -21.54
CA PHE A 538 -15.33 5.33 -22.67
C PHE A 538 -15.02 3.88 -22.29
N GLY A 539 -15.12 3.52 -21.01
CA GLY A 539 -14.80 2.17 -20.53
C GLY A 539 -13.31 1.82 -20.68
N VAL A 540 -12.44 2.81 -20.77
CA VAL A 540 -10.99 2.63 -20.93
C VAL A 540 -10.36 2.47 -19.55
N ALA A 541 -9.54 1.44 -19.36
CA ALA A 541 -8.75 1.27 -18.14
C ALA A 541 -7.60 2.29 -18.11
N PHE A 542 -7.45 2.99 -16.99
CA PHE A 542 -6.44 4.05 -16.83
C PHE A 542 -5.66 3.93 -15.53
N ASP A 543 -4.39 4.31 -15.57
CA ASP A 543 -3.53 4.52 -14.41
C ASP A 543 -3.40 6.02 -14.08
N LEU A 544 -3.19 6.33 -12.81
CA LEU A 544 -3.01 7.70 -12.31
C LEU A 544 -1.66 7.80 -11.61
N ILE A 545 -0.85 8.80 -11.93
CA ILE A 545 0.48 8.94 -11.33
C ILE A 545 0.82 10.43 -11.22
N TRP A 546 1.64 10.82 -10.25
CA TRP A 546 2.34 12.09 -10.38
C TRP A 546 3.25 12.09 -11.60
N ASP A 547 3.37 13.24 -12.25
CA ASP A 547 4.29 13.48 -13.35
C ASP A 547 5.73 13.57 -12.82
N LEU A 548 6.28 12.41 -12.45
CA LEU A 548 7.62 12.25 -11.91
C LEU A 548 8.66 12.08 -13.02
N GLU A 549 9.91 12.35 -12.70
CA GLU A 549 11.03 12.06 -13.60
C GLU A 549 11.25 10.54 -13.74
N GLY A 550 11.68 10.09 -14.93
CA GLY A 550 12.07 8.70 -15.16
C GLY A 550 10.93 7.69 -15.35
N LEU A 551 9.68 8.15 -15.48
CA LEU A 551 8.54 7.27 -15.74
C LEU A 551 8.66 6.53 -17.09
N LYS A 552 8.30 5.24 -17.09
CA LYS A 552 8.20 4.39 -18.28
C LYS A 552 6.79 4.52 -18.85
N LEU A 553 6.64 5.37 -19.87
CA LEU A 553 5.34 5.73 -20.46
C LEU A 553 5.07 5.06 -21.82
N SER A 554 6.08 4.45 -22.45
CA SER A 554 6.00 3.87 -23.79
C SER A 554 5.00 2.73 -23.95
N ASP A 555 4.65 2.07 -22.83
CA ASP A 555 3.76 0.91 -22.83
C ASP A 555 2.27 1.31 -22.71
N TYR A 556 1.96 2.61 -22.61
CA TYR A 556 0.58 3.11 -22.65
C TYR A 556 0.23 3.51 -24.08
N ARG A 557 -1.00 3.24 -24.50
CA ARG A 557 -1.53 3.72 -25.79
C ARG A 557 -1.68 5.25 -25.78
N GLU A 558 -2.08 5.80 -24.64
CA GLU A 558 -2.33 7.22 -24.46
C GLU A 558 -1.70 7.73 -23.16
N VAL A 559 -0.99 8.85 -23.23
CA VAL A 559 -0.48 9.58 -22.06
C VAL A 559 -1.15 10.94 -22.01
N VAL A 560 -1.86 11.22 -20.93
CA VAL A 560 -2.54 12.49 -20.69
C VAL A 560 -1.82 13.22 -19.57
N ARG A 561 -1.12 14.31 -19.87
CA ARG A 561 -0.38 15.12 -18.91
C ARG A 561 -1.15 16.38 -18.57
N ILE A 562 -1.59 16.49 -17.32
CA ILE A 562 -2.20 17.70 -16.79
C ILE A 562 -1.09 18.66 -16.39
N ARG A 563 -1.10 19.87 -16.94
CA ARG A 563 -0.05 20.87 -16.71
C ARG A 563 -0.51 21.93 -15.70
N GLU A 564 0.46 22.53 -15.00
CA GLU A 564 0.17 23.60 -14.03
C GLU A 564 -0.34 24.88 -14.67
N ASP A 565 0.01 25.13 -15.93
CA ASP A 565 -0.50 26.23 -16.75
C ASP A 565 -1.97 26.06 -17.15
N GLY A 566 -2.62 24.97 -16.73
CA GLY A 566 -4.03 24.68 -17.00
C GLY A 566 -4.28 24.03 -18.36
N GLN A 567 -3.25 23.76 -19.14
CA GLN A 567 -3.36 23.01 -20.39
C GLN A 567 -3.34 21.49 -20.13
N VAL A 568 -3.78 20.74 -21.13
CA VAL A 568 -3.74 19.28 -21.15
C VAL A 568 -2.99 18.83 -22.39
N GLU A 569 -1.88 18.13 -22.17
CA GLU A 569 -1.04 17.58 -23.23
C GLU A 569 -1.34 16.09 -23.40
N VAL A 570 -1.61 15.65 -24.62
CA VAL A 570 -1.98 14.27 -24.93
C VAL A 570 -1.00 13.70 -25.94
N HIS A 571 -0.39 12.56 -25.59
CA HIS A 571 0.45 11.78 -26.47
C HIS A 571 -0.30 10.52 -26.89
N GLU A 572 -0.55 10.36 -28.18
CA GLU A 572 -1.24 9.20 -28.75
C GLU A 572 -0.72 8.95 -30.18
N GLY A 573 -0.43 7.69 -30.52
CA GLY A 573 0.03 7.34 -31.88
C GLY A 573 1.36 7.98 -32.32
N GLY A 574 2.19 8.44 -31.37
CA GLY A 574 3.42 9.18 -31.64
C GLY A 574 3.21 10.68 -31.92
N GLU A 575 1.96 11.16 -31.87
CA GLU A 575 1.63 12.57 -31.98
C GLU A 575 1.44 13.19 -30.59
N VAL A 576 1.77 14.48 -30.48
CA VAL A 576 1.54 15.28 -29.28
C VAL A 576 0.54 16.37 -29.63
N SER A 577 -0.55 16.43 -28.88
CA SER A 577 -1.56 17.48 -28.99
C SER A 577 -1.68 18.24 -27.67
N LEU A 578 -1.86 19.56 -27.78
CA LEU A 578 -1.99 20.45 -26.64
C LEU A 578 -3.39 21.08 -26.66
N HIS A 579 -4.08 20.96 -25.54
CA HIS A 579 -5.43 21.47 -25.35
C HIS A 579 -5.44 22.55 -24.27
N GLU A 580 -6.28 23.58 -24.45
CA GLU A 580 -6.49 24.65 -23.46
C GLU A 580 -7.13 24.16 -22.14
N GLY A 581 -7.59 22.91 -22.10
CA GLY A 581 -8.16 22.26 -20.94
C GLY A 581 -8.53 20.80 -21.25
N ALA A 582 -9.13 20.11 -20.29
CA ALA A 582 -9.51 18.72 -20.48
C ALA A 582 -10.57 18.52 -21.58
N ARG A 583 -10.48 17.36 -22.24
CA ARG A 583 -11.42 16.91 -23.26
C ARG A 583 -12.69 16.43 -22.55
N ILE A 584 -13.77 17.21 -22.69
CA ILE A 584 -15.04 16.93 -22.01
C ILE A 584 -15.75 15.77 -22.73
N PRO A 585 -16.08 14.67 -22.03
CA PRO A 585 -16.81 13.55 -22.62
C PRO A 585 -18.30 13.88 -22.81
N THR A 586 -19.01 13.04 -23.56
CA THR A 586 -20.47 13.10 -23.62
C THR A 586 -21.07 12.86 -22.25
N ARG A 587 -21.80 13.85 -21.73
CA ARG A 587 -22.46 13.82 -20.43
C ARG A 587 -23.95 13.44 -20.55
N PRO A 588 -24.58 12.96 -19.47
CA PRO A 588 -25.99 12.57 -19.49
C PRO A 588 -26.88 13.74 -19.89
N THR A 589 -27.93 13.46 -20.66
CA THR A 589 -28.94 14.44 -21.03
C THR A 589 -29.80 14.83 -19.82
N GLY A 590 -30.52 15.96 -19.93
CA GLY A 590 -31.42 16.46 -18.91
C GLY A 590 -30.86 17.66 -18.14
N ASN A 591 -31.73 18.30 -17.36
CA ASN A 591 -31.42 19.54 -16.68
C ASN A 591 -30.65 19.26 -15.37
N PRO A 592 -29.55 19.98 -15.10
CA PRO A 592 -28.91 19.95 -13.79
C PRO A 592 -29.86 20.50 -12.71
N PRO A 593 -29.60 20.24 -11.41
CA PRO A 593 -30.29 20.96 -10.34
C PRO A 593 -30.07 22.47 -10.47
N HIS A 594 -31.00 23.26 -9.98
CA HIS A 594 -30.83 24.71 -9.84
C HIS A 594 -30.52 25.06 -8.38
N LEU A 595 -29.60 25.99 -8.15
CA LEU A 595 -29.15 26.39 -6.83
C LEU A 595 -29.05 27.91 -6.75
N THR A 596 -29.76 28.50 -5.79
CA THR A 596 -29.61 29.91 -5.38
C THR A 596 -29.19 29.99 -3.92
N VAL A 597 -28.50 31.08 -3.55
CA VAL A 597 -28.02 31.29 -2.17
C VAL A 597 -28.28 32.73 -1.75
N ASP A 598 -28.93 32.87 -0.60
CA ASP A 598 -29.12 34.12 0.10
C ASP A 598 -28.40 34.09 1.44
N VAL A 599 -27.84 35.24 1.81
CA VAL A 599 -27.13 35.43 3.07
C VAL A 599 -27.71 36.62 3.81
N SER A 600 -27.83 36.49 5.12
CA SER A 600 -28.28 37.55 6.01
C SER A 600 -27.37 37.59 7.23
N MET A 601 -27.06 38.80 7.69
CA MET A 601 -26.25 39.05 8.87
C MET A 601 -27.06 39.95 9.81
N PRO A 602 -27.44 39.50 11.01
CA PRO A 602 -28.03 40.36 12.02
C PRO A 602 -26.98 41.41 12.44
N GLN A 603 -27.39 42.68 12.55
CA GLN A 603 -26.53 43.72 13.13
C GLN A 603 -26.45 43.52 14.66
N THR A 604 -25.43 42.82 15.14
CA THR A 604 -25.16 42.66 16.58
C THR A 604 -23.69 43.01 16.88
N ASN A 605 -23.42 43.42 18.13
CA ASN A 605 -22.08 43.86 18.59
C ASN A 605 -21.10 42.71 18.88
N ALA A 606 -21.48 41.46 18.58
CA ALA A 606 -20.62 40.27 18.70
C ALA A 606 -20.10 39.84 17.31
N ALA A 607 -19.18 38.88 17.26
CA ALA A 607 -18.72 38.29 16.00
C ALA A 607 -19.95 37.96 15.12
N PRO A 608 -20.08 38.55 13.91
CA PRO A 608 -21.34 38.51 13.22
C PRO A 608 -21.66 37.08 12.78
N GLU A 609 -22.79 36.57 13.25
CA GLU A 609 -23.34 35.28 12.81
C GLU A 609 -24.01 35.49 11.45
N VAL A 610 -23.57 34.74 10.44
CA VAL A 610 -24.18 34.72 9.12
C VAL A 610 -25.20 33.59 9.08
N ARG A 611 -26.41 33.89 8.62
CA ARG A 611 -27.40 32.90 8.20
C ARG A 611 -27.36 32.81 6.68
N ALA A 612 -26.99 31.64 6.15
CA ALA A 612 -27.03 31.34 4.71
C ALA A 612 -28.16 30.34 4.42
N CYS A 613 -28.98 30.65 3.42
CA CYS A 613 -30.06 29.79 2.94
C CYS A 613 -29.83 29.47 1.47
N ALA A 614 -29.75 28.18 1.12
CA ALA A 614 -29.75 27.72 -0.25
C ALA A 614 -31.14 27.20 -0.63
N THR A 615 -31.61 27.56 -1.81
CA THR A 615 -32.79 26.94 -2.42
C THR A 615 -32.33 26.05 -3.56
N VAL A 616 -32.58 24.75 -3.45
CA VAL A 616 -32.22 23.73 -4.43
C VAL A 616 -33.48 23.24 -5.11
N THR A 617 -33.61 23.51 -6.42
CA THR A 617 -34.69 22.94 -7.24
C THR A 617 -34.16 21.74 -7.99
N LYS A 618 -34.84 20.60 -7.83
CA LYS A 618 -34.54 19.34 -8.51
C LYS A 618 -34.59 19.54 -10.02
N GLY A 619 -33.56 19.06 -10.71
CA GLY A 619 -33.51 18.98 -12.17
C GLY A 619 -34.13 17.69 -12.68
N SER A 620 -33.48 17.04 -13.63
CA SER A 620 -33.95 15.78 -14.20
C SER A 620 -33.67 14.53 -13.33
N ALA A 621 -32.90 14.65 -12.25
CA ALA A 621 -32.66 13.56 -11.28
C ALA A 621 -32.70 14.09 -9.84
N SER A 622 -32.88 13.18 -8.88
CA SER A 622 -32.89 13.53 -7.45
C SER A 622 -31.54 14.07 -7.00
N VAL A 623 -31.56 15.06 -6.11
CA VAL A 623 -30.36 15.63 -5.49
C VAL A 623 -29.93 14.76 -4.32
N TYR A 624 -28.64 14.41 -4.27
CA TYR A 624 -28.11 13.59 -3.18
C TYR A 624 -26.65 13.92 -2.89
N TYR A 625 -26.37 14.20 -1.62
CA TYR A 625 -25.03 14.34 -1.07
C TYR A 625 -25.06 13.95 0.41
N THR A 626 -24.09 13.18 0.89
CA THR A 626 -23.93 12.86 2.32
C THR A 626 -22.49 13.09 2.76
N ARG A 627 -22.26 13.43 4.04
CA ARG A 627 -20.92 13.38 4.67
C ARG A 627 -20.53 11.98 5.17
N GLY A 628 -21.41 11.00 5.01
CA GLY A 628 -21.32 9.67 5.61
C GLY A 628 -22.14 9.53 6.89
N ALA A 629 -22.31 8.30 7.38
CA ALA A 629 -23.14 7.92 8.53
C ALA A 629 -22.94 8.79 9.77
N ASP A 630 -23.97 9.44 10.31
CA ASP A 630 -23.93 10.21 11.57
C ASP A 630 -23.62 9.36 12.82
N GLU A 631 -23.69 9.95 14.02
CA GLU A 631 -23.42 9.25 15.28
C GLU A 631 -24.32 8.04 15.55
N ASN A 632 -25.47 7.95 14.88
CA ASN A 632 -26.41 6.83 14.96
C ASN A 632 -26.22 5.82 13.81
N GLY A 633 -25.22 6.03 12.95
CA GLY A 633 -25.00 5.18 11.78
C GLY A 633 -25.88 5.53 10.58
N LEU A 634 -26.60 6.66 10.59
CA LEU A 634 -27.56 7.04 9.54
C LEU A 634 -26.92 7.94 8.49
N TYR A 635 -27.12 7.61 7.21
CA TYR A 635 -26.64 8.42 6.09
C TYR A 635 -27.65 9.50 5.73
N ASN A 636 -27.42 10.71 6.23
CA ASN A 636 -28.27 11.86 5.95
C ASN A 636 -27.94 12.49 4.59
N ASN A 637 -28.98 12.87 3.84
CA ASN A 637 -28.83 13.68 2.62
C ASN A 637 -28.73 15.16 3.01
N GLU A 638 -27.54 15.74 2.86
CA GLU A 638 -27.25 17.13 3.20
C GLU A 638 -27.56 18.11 2.07
N VAL A 639 -27.77 17.60 0.85
CA VAL A 639 -28.21 18.35 -0.35
C VAL A 639 -27.18 19.37 -0.87
N VAL A 640 -26.51 20.12 0.01
CA VAL A 640 -25.59 21.23 -0.32
C VAL A 640 -24.26 21.08 0.42
N LEU A 641 -23.18 21.26 -0.34
CA LEU A 641 -21.81 21.41 0.13
C LEU A 641 -21.48 22.90 0.26
N TRP A 642 -20.91 23.30 1.39
CA TRP A 642 -20.62 24.68 1.78
C TRP A 642 -19.13 24.89 2.08
N GLU A 643 -18.51 25.82 1.36
CA GLU A 643 -17.13 26.26 1.58
C GLU A 643 -17.09 27.76 1.79
N LEU A 644 -16.27 28.22 2.73
CA LEU A 644 -16.05 29.64 3.02
C LEU A 644 -14.59 29.99 2.80
N PHE A 645 -14.35 30.97 1.93
CA PHE A 645 -13.03 31.55 1.69
C PHE A 645 -12.96 32.91 2.37
N GLY A 646 -11.91 33.12 3.16
CA GLY A 646 -11.73 34.35 3.93
C GLY A 646 -11.11 35.50 3.14
N PRO A 647 -10.82 36.61 3.84
CA PRO A 647 -10.24 37.80 3.24
C PRO A 647 -8.80 37.58 2.73
N ALA A 648 -8.05 36.67 3.35
CA ALA A 648 -6.74 36.25 2.87
C ALA A 648 -6.86 34.99 2.00
N GLU A 649 -5.95 34.79 1.04
CA GLU A 649 -6.04 33.67 0.08
C GLU A 649 -5.93 32.29 0.74
N GLU A 650 -5.19 32.21 1.84
CA GLU A 650 -4.98 31.01 2.63
C GLU A 650 -6.14 30.71 3.61
N ASP A 651 -7.08 31.64 3.79
CA ASP A 651 -8.21 31.45 4.70
C ASP A 651 -9.30 30.58 4.04
N TYR A 652 -9.50 29.38 4.58
CA TYR A 652 -10.48 28.41 4.09
C TYR A 652 -11.15 27.67 5.23
N ARG A 653 -12.47 27.47 5.12
CA ARG A 653 -13.28 26.67 6.05
C ARG A 653 -14.26 25.78 5.28
N PHE A 654 -14.32 24.52 5.67
CA PHE A 654 -15.32 23.58 5.17
C PHE A 654 -16.51 23.54 6.14
N LEU A 655 -17.55 24.31 5.83
CA LEU A 655 -18.59 24.65 6.80
C LEU A 655 -19.47 23.46 7.17
N ASN A 656 -19.68 22.48 6.28
CA ASN A 656 -20.46 21.30 6.66
C ASN A 656 -19.86 20.58 7.86
N ARG A 657 -18.54 20.64 8.13
CA ARG A 657 -17.93 19.97 9.30
C ARG A 657 -18.10 20.75 10.60
N GLU A 658 -18.16 22.08 10.52
CA GLU A 658 -18.18 22.95 11.70
C GLU A 658 -19.56 23.02 12.38
N HIS A 659 -20.62 22.56 11.70
CA HIS A 659 -21.99 22.66 12.19
C HIS A 659 -22.62 21.28 12.43
N SER A 660 -23.22 21.12 13.61
CA SER A 660 -24.03 19.97 13.98
C SER A 660 -25.45 20.02 13.42
N GLU A 661 -25.97 21.21 13.07
CA GLU A 661 -27.35 21.39 12.61
C GLU A 661 -27.43 22.06 11.24
N ILE A 662 -27.45 21.26 10.17
CA ILE A 662 -27.92 21.71 8.85
C ILE A 662 -29.44 21.55 8.86
N ARG A 663 -30.18 22.65 8.67
CA ARG A 663 -31.65 22.60 8.62
C ARG A 663 -32.08 22.40 7.18
N ILE A 664 -32.82 21.33 6.94
CA ILE A 664 -33.30 20.95 5.61
C ILE A 664 -34.82 20.88 5.67
N ASP A 665 -35.48 21.77 4.94
CA ASP A 665 -36.91 21.67 4.66
C ASP A 665 -37.07 21.21 3.20
N GLN A 666 -37.63 20.02 3.01
CA GLN A 666 -37.65 19.37 1.71
C GLN A 666 -39.06 18.98 1.28
N THR A 667 -39.44 19.47 0.11
CA THR A 667 -40.59 19.02 -0.67
C THR A 667 -40.15 18.05 -1.77
N GLU A 668 -41.08 17.56 -2.59
CA GLU A 668 -40.76 16.63 -3.69
C GLU A 668 -39.78 17.21 -4.73
N SER A 669 -39.84 18.54 -4.97
CA SER A 669 -39.10 19.21 -6.05
C SER A 669 -38.15 20.30 -5.57
N VAL A 670 -38.30 20.81 -4.35
CA VAL A 670 -37.48 21.90 -3.80
C VAL A 670 -36.99 21.53 -2.40
N ALA A 671 -35.71 21.78 -2.12
CA ALA A 671 -35.12 21.71 -0.79
C ALA A 671 -34.56 23.09 -0.39
N GLU A 672 -34.92 23.56 0.79
CA GLU A 672 -34.32 24.72 1.44
C GLU A 672 -33.32 24.24 2.48
N VAL A 673 -32.07 24.69 2.37
CA VAL A 673 -30.96 24.28 3.22
C VAL A 673 -30.38 25.49 3.92
N GLU A 674 -30.51 25.55 5.23
CA GLU A 674 -29.99 26.62 6.07
C GLU A 674 -28.76 26.15 6.88
N ILE A 675 -27.72 26.98 6.87
CA ILE A 675 -26.59 26.90 7.79
C ILE A 675 -26.35 28.25 8.49
N ARG A 676 -25.69 28.21 9.65
CA ARG A 676 -25.30 29.40 10.40
C ARG A 676 -23.86 29.31 10.82
N PHE A 677 -23.07 30.36 10.60
CA PHE A 677 -21.64 30.38 10.94
C PHE A 677 -21.17 31.75 11.37
N ALA A 678 -20.19 31.78 12.28
CA ALA A 678 -19.57 33.03 12.72
C ALA A 678 -18.43 33.47 11.79
N LEU A 679 -18.28 34.78 11.60
CA LEU A 679 -17.11 35.40 10.97
C LEU A 679 -16.25 36.07 12.04
N ASN A 680 -14.93 35.85 11.97
CA ASN A 680 -13.98 36.25 13.02
C ASN A 680 -13.00 37.35 12.59
N ARG A 681 -13.02 37.78 11.32
CA ARG A 681 -12.16 38.83 10.77
C ARG A 681 -12.96 39.81 9.93
N LEU A 682 -12.50 41.06 9.88
CA LEU A 682 -12.99 42.07 8.94
C LEU A 682 -12.52 41.75 7.53
N GLY A 683 -13.30 42.15 6.52
CA GLY A 683 -12.96 42.00 5.12
C GLY A 683 -14.01 41.23 4.31
N ASP A 684 -13.64 40.89 3.08
CA ASP A 684 -14.51 40.21 2.13
C ASP A 684 -14.34 38.69 2.23
N TYR A 685 -15.45 38.00 2.45
CA TYR A 685 -15.54 36.56 2.38
C TYR A 685 -16.27 36.14 1.12
N ARG A 686 -15.95 34.95 0.63
CA ARG A 686 -16.68 34.31 -0.48
C ARG A 686 -17.25 32.99 0.00
N LEU A 687 -18.56 32.93 0.09
CA LEU A 687 -19.31 31.70 0.37
C LEU A 687 -19.57 30.98 -0.96
N ARG A 688 -19.18 29.71 -1.03
CA ARG A 688 -19.48 28.80 -2.12
C ARG A 688 -20.49 27.77 -1.64
N ALA A 689 -21.56 27.60 -2.38
CA ALA A 689 -22.49 26.49 -2.23
C ALA A 689 -22.45 25.63 -3.49
N ALA A 690 -22.48 24.32 -3.35
CA ALA A 690 -22.57 23.39 -4.46
C ALA A 690 -23.58 22.28 -4.16
N THR A 691 -24.24 21.80 -5.20
CA THR A 691 -25.16 20.65 -5.12
C THR A 691 -24.96 19.73 -6.31
N VAL A 692 -25.38 18.47 -6.19
CA VAL A 692 -25.22 17.44 -7.21
C VAL A 692 -26.42 16.50 -7.22
N ASP A 693 -26.81 16.08 -8.42
CA ASP A 693 -27.83 15.06 -8.58
C ASP A 693 -27.24 13.65 -8.80
N MET A 694 -28.12 12.64 -8.76
CA MET A 694 -27.74 11.23 -8.93
C MET A 694 -27.10 10.92 -10.31
N ALA A 695 -27.20 11.83 -11.29
CA ALA A 695 -26.52 11.70 -12.58
C ALA A 695 -25.13 12.36 -12.59
N GLY A 696 -24.70 12.92 -11.46
CA GLY A 696 -23.44 13.64 -11.31
C GLY A 696 -23.48 15.09 -11.81
N ARG A 697 -24.64 15.62 -12.20
CA ARG A 697 -24.76 17.01 -12.67
C ARG A 697 -24.75 17.96 -11.48
N THR A 698 -23.99 19.04 -11.61
CA THR A 698 -23.75 19.96 -10.49
C THR A 698 -24.30 21.35 -10.77
N ALA A 699 -24.60 22.07 -9.69
CA ALA A 699 -24.81 23.51 -9.70
C ALA A 699 -23.99 24.14 -8.58
N VAL A 700 -23.46 25.34 -8.83
CA VAL A 700 -22.60 26.07 -7.91
C VAL A 700 -23.06 27.52 -7.84
N ALA A 701 -23.21 28.05 -6.64
CA ALA A 701 -23.53 29.44 -6.38
C ALA A 701 -22.45 30.07 -5.50
N TRP A 702 -22.19 31.36 -5.73
CA TRP A 702 -21.23 32.15 -4.97
C TRP A 702 -21.91 33.38 -4.39
N LYS A 703 -21.55 33.72 -3.15
CA LYS A 703 -22.00 34.95 -2.50
C LYS A 703 -20.85 35.64 -1.79
N THR A 704 -20.69 36.93 -2.05
CA THR A 704 -19.74 37.77 -1.29
C THR A 704 -20.41 38.24 -0.01
N ILE A 705 -19.68 38.16 1.10
CA ILE A 705 -20.10 38.66 2.40
C ILE A 705 -19.02 39.65 2.87
N THR A 706 -19.38 40.91 3.04
CA THR A 706 -18.45 41.95 3.49
C THR A 706 -18.69 42.25 4.96
N VAL A 707 -17.65 42.11 5.78
CA VAL A 707 -17.66 42.48 7.19
C VAL A 707 -16.90 43.79 7.37
N SER A 708 -17.65 44.88 7.53
CA SER A 708 -17.13 46.20 7.86
C SER A 708 -17.25 46.49 9.36
N ARG A 709 -16.51 47.50 9.84
CA ARG A 709 -16.66 48.03 11.20
C ARG A 709 -18.01 48.71 11.42
#